data_AF-A0A8I6XP26-F1
#
_entry.id   AF-A0A8I6XP26-F1
#
_cell.length_a   1.000
_cell.length_b   1.000
_cell.length_c   1.000
_cell.angle_alpha   90.00
_cell.angle_beta   90.00
_cell.angle_gamma   90.00
#
_symmetry.space_group_name_H-M   'P 1'
#
loop_
_entity.id
_entity.type
_entity.pdbx_description
1 polymer ?
#
loop_
_entity_poly.entity_id
_entity_poly.type
_entity_poly.pdbx_seq_one_letter_code
_entity_poly.pdbx_strand_id
1 'polypeptide(L)'
;MDAGVARLKRILHGVDGVSFTSQEYIHLYTTIFNMCTQKPPYDYSEQLYERYKQALEDYIKSTVLPALKSKHGEFLLRELVERWKNHKVMVRWLTRFFHYLDRYYVSRKALKPLKLLGVSCFYDLVFNGLKTTLTTILLDMIDNEREGQLIDRALVKDVIDIYLEIGQGGVDLYEPDFEQAFCKATTDYYSKKAQTWMLEDSCPQYMLKAEDCLQKEKERVAHYLHSSTEEKLLEGTMLELISKRAEEILNKENSGCRVLLLDGKSEDLSRMYRLFAKIEAGMSHVSKTFKEHVREEGMSLLKHAADAANGAKNERKETVGSPEQEFVRKVIELHDKHLAYVINCFQNNLIFHKALKAAFEDFCDKDVAGCTSAESLASFCDSILRKGGSEKLSAEVVEDTLDKVVTILTFISDKDLFVEFHRKKLGKRLLFDKSANNVHEQNLLSKLKQYFGGHFTLKMEGMVNDVTTARDNQANFEEYMRKQQESNHRVDLTVTVLTTGNWPSYKTSNINLPSEMIKCVEMFKDYYNSKQKSRRLTWIYSMGNCNIVAKFDAKPIELIVTTYQAAMLLLFNGSERLSYSEIVTQLNMPDDDAVRLLHSLSCAKYKILNKVPSNQTISPKDVFEINHKFTDKMRRIKVPLPPTDEKKKVVEDVNKDRRFSIDASIVRIMKSRKVMVHQQLVAECVEQLSRMFRPDIKIIKRRIEDLISREYLERDLETANTYRYLA
;
A
#
# COMPACT_ATOMS: atom_id res chain seq x y z
N MET A 1 -40.27 -48.01 53.84
CA MET A 1 -39.28 -47.11 53.20
C MET A 1 -37.85 -47.44 53.57
N ASP A 2 -37.51 -47.52 54.86
CA ASP A 2 -36.13 -47.79 55.30
C ASP A 2 -35.54 -49.09 54.75
N ALA A 3 -36.33 -50.17 54.68
CA ALA A 3 -35.92 -51.41 54.02
C ALA A 3 -35.59 -51.22 52.53
N GLY A 4 -36.33 -50.34 51.84
CA GLY A 4 -36.08 -49.99 50.43
C GLY A 4 -34.81 -49.15 50.25
N VAL A 5 -34.58 -48.18 51.13
CA VAL A 5 -33.33 -47.37 51.15
C VAL A 5 -32.13 -48.23 51.50
N ALA A 6 -32.23 -49.10 52.51
CA ALA A 6 -31.17 -50.02 52.91
C ALA A 6 -30.82 -51.02 51.80
N ARG A 7 -31.83 -51.51 51.07
CA ARG A 7 -31.62 -52.36 49.88
C ARG A 7 -30.95 -51.59 48.75
N LEU A 8 -31.36 -50.35 48.48
CA LEU A 8 -30.72 -49.51 47.47
C LEU A 8 -29.25 -49.24 47.81
N LYS A 9 -28.93 -49.01 49.09
CA LYS A 9 -27.53 -48.93 49.56
C LYS A 9 -26.76 -50.22 49.23
N ARG A 10 -27.31 -51.40 49.50
CA ARG A 10 -26.68 -52.70 49.17
C ARG A 10 -26.48 -52.91 47.66
N ILE A 11 -27.43 -52.49 46.83
CA ILE A 11 -27.30 -52.50 45.36
C ILE A 11 -26.14 -51.58 44.91
N LEU A 12 -26.03 -50.38 45.47
CA LEU A 12 -24.94 -49.44 45.15
C LEU A 12 -23.57 -49.94 45.63
N HIS A 13 -23.53 -50.82 46.63
CA HIS A 13 -22.31 -51.51 47.08
C HIS A 13 -22.03 -52.82 46.32
N GLY A 14 -22.85 -53.18 45.33
CA GLY A 14 -22.67 -54.39 44.50
C GLY A 14 -23.04 -55.71 45.19
N VAL A 15 -23.75 -55.66 46.31
CA VAL A 15 -24.02 -56.85 47.16
C VAL A 15 -25.32 -57.59 46.78
N ASP A 16 -26.35 -56.89 46.25
CA ASP A 16 -27.70 -57.43 46.04
C ASP A 16 -28.22 -57.34 44.59
N GLY A 17 -27.39 -57.66 43.60
CA GLY A 17 -27.77 -57.62 42.17
C GLY A 17 -27.93 -56.20 41.61
N VAL A 18 -28.40 -56.08 40.36
CA VAL A 18 -28.29 -54.84 39.56
C VAL A 18 -29.54 -53.93 39.66
N SER A 19 -30.70 -54.45 40.05
CA SER A 19 -31.95 -53.68 40.10
C SER A 19 -33.01 -54.26 41.04
N PHE A 20 -33.98 -53.44 41.45
CA PHE A 20 -35.21 -53.92 42.10
C PHE A 20 -36.04 -54.80 41.15
N THR A 21 -36.67 -55.83 41.70
CA THR A 21 -37.66 -56.62 40.94
C THR A 21 -38.96 -55.83 40.78
N SER A 22 -39.77 -56.18 39.77
CA SER A 22 -41.07 -55.52 39.55
C SER A 22 -41.98 -55.63 40.77
N GLN A 23 -41.95 -56.75 41.49
CA GLN A 23 -42.74 -56.95 42.71
C GLN A 23 -42.32 -56.00 43.84
N GLU A 24 -41.02 -55.84 44.07
CA GLU A 24 -40.49 -54.94 45.09
C GLU A 24 -40.76 -53.48 44.78
N TYR A 25 -40.59 -53.10 43.50
CA TYR A 25 -40.90 -51.76 43.04
C TYR A 25 -42.38 -51.43 43.26
N ILE A 26 -43.29 -52.31 42.82
CA ILE A 26 -44.74 -52.13 42.99
C ILE A 26 -45.10 -52.04 44.48
N HIS A 27 -44.52 -52.90 45.31
CA HIS A 27 -44.77 -52.88 46.75
C HIS A 27 -44.35 -51.56 47.40
N LEU A 28 -43.14 -51.08 47.13
CA LEU A 28 -42.62 -49.82 47.67
C LEU A 28 -43.41 -48.61 47.15
N TYR A 29 -43.71 -48.57 45.84
CA TYR A 29 -44.51 -47.52 45.24
C TYR A 29 -45.94 -47.48 45.81
N THR A 30 -46.61 -48.63 45.88
CA THR A 30 -48.00 -48.74 46.39
C THR A 30 -48.07 -48.34 47.86
N THR A 31 -47.06 -48.69 48.65
CA THR A 31 -46.98 -48.27 50.05
C THR A 31 -46.91 -46.75 50.17
N ILE A 32 -46.02 -46.10 49.40
CA ILE A 32 -45.88 -44.63 49.41
C ILE A 32 -47.16 -43.97 48.85
N PHE A 33 -47.75 -44.51 47.78
CA PHE A 33 -49.02 -44.05 47.23
C PHE A 33 -50.12 -44.05 48.29
N ASN A 34 -50.31 -45.19 48.99
CA ASN A 34 -51.33 -45.32 50.04
C ASN A 34 -51.11 -44.36 51.20
N MET A 35 -49.85 -44.03 51.52
CA MET A 35 -49.51 -43.06 52.57
C MET A 35 -49.79 -41.60 52.14
N CYS A 36 -49.74 -41.30 50.83
CA CYS A 36 -50.05 -39.97 50.29
C CYS A 36 -51.54 -39.75 49.98
N THR A 37 -52.37 -40.80 49.90
CA THR A 37 -53.79 -40.71 49.51
C THR A 37 -54.79 -40.77 50.68
N GLN A 38 -54.30 -40.91 51.91
CA GLN A 38 -55.14 -40.95 53.10
C GLN A 38 -55.70 -39.57 53.46
N LYS A 39 -56.86 -39.51 54.10
CA LYS A 39 -57.46 -38.25 54.57
C LYS A 39 -56.71 -37.74 55.82
N PRO A 40 -56.62 -36.41 56.03
CA PRO A 40 -56.11 -35.85 57.26
C PRO A 40 -56.82 -36.47 58.49
N PRO A 41 -56.11 -36.81 59.58
CA PRO A 41 -54.72 -36.51 59.92
C PRO A 41 -53.66 -37.51 59.41
N TYR A 42 -54.05 -38.50 58.60
CA TYR A 42 -53.17 -39.58 58.13
C TYR A 42 -52.57 -39.31 56.73
N ASP A 43 -52.62 -38.07 56.25
CA ASP A 43 -51.87 -37.65 55.06
C ASP A 43 -50.40 -37.44 55.44
N TYR A 44 -49.55 -38.39 55.06
CA TYR A 44 -48.13 -38.37 55.40
C TYR A 44 -47.27 -37.64 54.37
N SER A 45 -47.86 -36.95 53.39
CA SER A 45 -47.12 -36.39 52.25
C SER A 45 -45.98 -35.43 52.66
N GLU A 46 -46.18 -34.57 53.65
CA GLU A 46 -45.14 -33.67 54.16
C GLU A 46 -43.98 -34.42 54.80
N GLN A 47 -44.30 -35.39 55.67
CA GLN A 47 -43.32 -36.22 56.37
C GLN A 47 -42.54 -37.10 55.40
N LEU A 48 -43.18 -37.55 54.31
CA LEU A 48 -42.54 -38.33 53.25
C LEU A 48 -41.54 -37.50 52.44
N TYR A 49 -41.84 -36.22 52.16
CA TYR A 49 -40.92 -35.31 51.50
C TYR A 49 -39.67 -35.06 52.36
N GLU A 50 -39.86 -34.79 53.65
CA GLU A 50 -38.73 -34.60 54.57
C GLU A 50 -37.95 -35.91 54.78
N ARG A 51 -38.64 -37.06 54.82
CA ARG A 51 -37.98 -38.37 54.93
C ARG A 51 -37.14 -38.69 53.69
N TYR A 52 -37.59 -38.31 52.49
CA TYR A 52 -36.80 -38.44 51.27
C TYR A 52 -35.49 -37.64 51.38
N LYS A 53 -35.58 -36.39 51.84
CA LYS A 53 -34.41 -35.53 52.06
C LYS A 53 -33.45 -36.14 53.08
N GLN A 54 -33.96 -36.51 54.26
CA GLN A 54 -33.17 -37.15 55.33
C GLN A 54 -32.46 -38.42 54.85
N ALA A 55 -33.14 -39.28 54.09
CA ALA A 55 -32.54 -40.51 53.58
C ALA A 55 -31.32 -40.26 52.67
N LEU A 56 -31.38 -39.19 51.85
CA LEU A 56 -30.26 -38.76 51.02
C LEU A 56 -29.13 -38.13 51.86
N GLU A 57 -29.46 -37.27 52.82
CA GLU A 57 -28.45 -36.67 53.70
C GLU A 57 -27.72 -37.73 54.54
N ASP A 58 -28.45 -38.69 55.11
CA ASP A 58 -27.89 -39.78 55.90
C ASP A 58 -26.96 -40.65 55.04
N TYR A 59 -27.33 -40.93 53.79
CA TYR A 59 -26.47 -41.63 52.84
C TYR A 59 -25.18 -40.84 52.55
N ILE A 60 -25.30 -39.54 52.26
CA ILE A 60 -24.15 -38.68 51.98
C ILE A 60 -23.21 -38.63 53.19
N LYS A 61 -23.74 -38.40 54.40
CA LYS A 61 -22.96 -38.27 55.64
C LYS A 61 -22.29 -39.58 56.06
N SER A 62 -22.98 -40.71 55.93
CA SER A 62 -22.47 -42.02 56.38
C SER A 62 -21.55 -42.71 55.38
N THR A 63 -21.74 -42.47 54.07
CA THR A 63 -21.08 -43.26 53.01
C THR A 63 -20.22 -42.39 52.09
N VAL A 64 -20.75 -41.29 51.57
CA VAL A 64 -20.06 -40.48 50.55
C VAL A 64 -18.93 -39.65 51.17
N LEU A 65 -19.21 -38.88 52.22
CA LEU A 65 -18.21 -38.00 52.84
C LEU A 65 -16.99 -38.75 53.42
N PRO A 66 -17.15 -39.89 54.14
CA PRO A 66 -16.00 -40.65 54.63
C PRO A 66 -15.13 -41.21 53.50
N ALA A 67 -15.74 -41.67 52.41
CA ALA A 67 -15.01 -42.19 51.25
C ALA A 67 -14.14 -41.10 50.61
N LEU A 68 -14.70 -39.90 50.40
CA LEU A 68 -14.00 -38.77 49.80
C LEU A 68 -12.87 -38.23 50.71
N LYS A 69 -13.09 -38.13 52.03
CA LYS A 69 -12.06 -37.65 52.97
C LYS A 69 -10.79 -38.49 52.99
N SER A 70 -10.87 -39.76 52.60
CA SER A 70 -9.73 -40.69 52.58
C SER A 70 -8.85 -40.59 51.33
N LYS A 71 -9.24 -39.80 50.33
CA LYS A 71 -8.60 -39.71 49.02
C LYS A 71 -8.09 -38.30 48.73
N HIS A 72 -7.02 -38.21 47.94
CA HIS A 72 -6.40 -36.95 47.52
C HIS A 72 -6.00 -37.01 46.05
N GLY A 73 -5.82 -35.83 45.42
CA GLY A 73 -5.39 -35.71 44.03
C GLY A 73 -6.33 -36.41 43.04
N GLU A 74 -5.77 -37.08 42.03
CA GLU A 74 -6.55 -37.78 41.00
C GLU A 74 -7.47 -38.88 41.58
N PHE A 75 -7.05 -39.56 42.65
CA PHE A 75 -7.88 -40.57 43.31
C PHE A 75 -9.13 -39.97 43.95
N LEU A 76 -9.07 -38.71 44.40
CA LEU A 76 -10.24 -38.00 44.90
C LEU A 76 -11.24 -37.72 43.77
N LEU A 77 -10.75 -37.34 42.58
CA LEU A 77 -11.60 -37.11 41.40
C LEU A 77 -12.31 -38.39 40.97
N ARG A 78 -11.57 -39.50 40.85
CA ARG A 78 -12.15 -40.82 40.48
C ARG A 78 -13.22 -41.25 41.48
N GLU A 79 -12.94 -41.10 42.78
CA GLU A 79 -13.91 -41.41 43.83
C GLU A 79 -15.12 -40.49 43.75
N LEU A 80 -14.95 -39.18 43.49
CA LEU A 80 -16.05 -38.25 43.31
C LEU A 80 -16.96 -38.65 42.15
N VAL A 81 -16.40 -38.97 40.99
CA VAL A 81 -17.15 -39.41 39.80
C VAL A 81 -17.98 -40.65 40.11
N GLU A 82 -17.38 -41.65 40.76
CA GLU A 82 -18.08 -42.87 41.14
C GLU A 82 -19.18 -42.60 42.18
N ARG A 83 -18.91 -41.75 43.19
CA ARG A 83 -19.92 -41.37 44.19
C ARG A 83 -21.06 -40.56 43.58
N TRP A 84 -20.78 -39.68 42.64
CA TRP A 84 -21.80 -38.93 41.92
C TRP A 84 -22.67 -39.84 41.04
N LYS A 85 -22.06 -40.79 40.31
CA LYS A 85 -22.79 -41.81 39.54
C LYS A 85 -23.72 -42.63 40.43
N ASN A 86 -23.23 -43.08 41.58
CA ASN A 86 -24.03 -43.80 42.57
C ASN A 86 -25.15 -42.93 43.15
N HIS A 87 -24.87 -41.67 43.43
CA HIS A 87 -25.89 -40.71 43.88
C HIS A 87 -26.99 -40.49 42.83
N LYS A 88 -26.65 -40.39 41.54
CA LYS A 88 -27.64 -40.30 40.45
C LYS A 88 -28.54 -41.53 40.40
N VAL A 89 -27.98 -42.73 40.63
CA VAL A 89 -28.76 -43.98 40.71
C VAL A 89 -29.68 -43.97 41.93
N MET A 90 -29.18 -43.53 43.09
CA MET A 90 -29.96 -43.36 44.32
C MET A 90 -31.16 -42.44 44.08
N VAL A 91 -30.91 -41.21 43.60
CA VAL A 91 -31.95 -40.21 43.31
C VAL A 91 -32.95 -40.73 42.29
N ARG A 92 -32.50 -41.42 41.23
CA ARG A 92 -33.38 -42.01 40.21
C ARG A 92 -34.37 -43.01 40.81
N TRP A 93 -33.90 -43.94 41.64
CA TRP A 93 -34.76 -44.95 42.26
C TRP A 93 -35.68 -44.35 43.32
N LEU A 94 -35.17 -43.47 44.18
CA LEU A 94 -36.01 -42.79 45.17
C LEU A 94 -37.08 -41.94 44.48
N THR A 95 -36.76 -41.19 43.42
CA THR A 95 -37.77 -40.42 42.66
C THR A 95 -38.84 -41.33 42.05
N ARG A 96 -38.48 -42.55 41.61
CA ARG A 96 -39.44 -43.54 41.11
C ARG A 96 -40.36 -44.09 42.19
N PHE A 97 -39.84 -44.35 43.39
CA PHE A 97 -40.65 -44.81 44.52
C PHE A 97 -41.61 -43.72 45.00
N PHE A 98 -41.15 -42.47 45.02
CA PHE A 98 -41.91 -41.31 45.48
C PHE A 98 -42.61 -40.55 44.33
N HIS A 99 -42.80 -41.19 43.16
CA HIS A 99 -43.31 -40.50 41.97
C HIS A 99 -44.70 -39.87 42.19
N TYR A 100 -45.58 -40.51 42.96
CA TYR A 100 -46.88 -39.92 43.30
C TYR A 100 -46.73 -38.64 44.13
N LEU A 101 -45.81 -38.64 45.10
CA LEU A 101 -45.52 -37.47 45.93
C LEU A 101 -45.02 -36.30 45.08
N ASP A 102 -44.07 -36.56 44.18
CA ASP A 102 -43.47 -35.55 43.28
C ASP A 102 -44.52 -34.96 42.33
N ARG A 103 -45.40 -35.79 41.77
CA ARG A 103 -46.42 -35.37 40.79
C ARG A 103 -47.56 -34.55 41.39
N TYR A 104 -47.95 -34.82 42.64
CA TYR A 104 -49.14 -34.22 43.23
C TYR A 104 -48.81 -33.29 44.40
N TYR A 105 -48.16 -33.78 45.45
CA TYR A 105 -47.91 -32.99 46.65
C TYR A 105 -46.89 -31.88 46.41
N VAL A 106 -45.73 -32.23 45.84
CA VAL A 106 -44.63 -31.28 45.56
C VAL A 106 -45.10 -30.18 44.62
N SER A 107 -45.81 -30.55 43.54
CA SER A 107 -46.39 -29.58 42.60
C SER A 107 -47.45 -28.68 43.25
N ARG A 108 -48.35 -29.22 44.08
CA ARG A 108 -49.40 -28.43 44.75
C ARG A 108 -48.86 -27.45 45.79
N LYS A 109 -47.79 -27.81 46.49
CA LYS A 109 -47.15 -27.00 47.53
C LYS A 109 -46.03 -26.09 46.99
N ALA A 110 -45.79 -26.11 45.67
CA ALA A 110 -44.68 -25.40 45.03
C ALA A 110 -43.31 -25.69 45.68
N LEU A 111 -43.11 -26.94 46.12
CA LEU A 111 -41.84 -27.39 46.69
C LEU A 111 -40.85 -27.78 45.58
N LYS A 112 -39.58 -27.93 45.94
CA LYS A 112 -38.53 -28.33 45.00
C LYS A 112 -38.78 -29.78 44.52
N PRO A 113 -38.79 -30.04 43.19
CA PRO A 113 -38.91 -31.39 42.65
C PRO A 113 -37.90 -32.36 43.26
N LEU A 114 -38.30 -33.60 43.54
CA LEU A 114 -37.46 -34.57 44.27
C LEU A 114 -36.11 -34.83 43.59
N LYS A 115 -36.10 -34.84 42.25
CA LYS A 115 -34.87 -34.95 41.45
C LYS A 115 -33.92 -33.77 41.72
N LEU A 116 -34.45 -32.54 41.72
CA LEU A 116 -33.67 -31.33 41.97
C LEU A 116 -33.24 -31.20 43.43
N LEU A 117 -34.10 -31.63 44.36
CA LEU A 117 -33.77 -31.73 45.77
C LEU A 117 -32.58 -32.66 46.00
N GLY A 118 -32.58 -33.82 45.33
CA GLY A 118 -31.49 -34.78 45.43
C GLY A 118 -30.16 -34.25 44.90
N VAL A 119 -30.18 -33.47 43.81
CA VAL A 119 -28.99 -32.76 43.31
C VAL A 119 -28.52 -31.71 44.33
N SER A 120 -29.42 -30.90 44.90
CA SER A 120 -29.01 -29.91 45.91
C SER A 120 -28.43 -30.51 47.19
N CYS A 121 -28.95 -31.64 47.67
CA CYS A 121 -28.37 -32.30 48.84
C CYS A 121 -26.89 -32.67 48.62
N PHE A 122 -26.53 -33.12 47.41
CA PHE A 122 -25.15 -33.41 47.06
C PHE A 122 -24.32 -32.13 46.90
N TYR A 123 -24.90 -31.09 46.29
CA TYR A 123 -24.23 -29.79 46.18
C TYR A 123 -23.88 -29.22 47.55
N ASP A 124 -24.87 -29.09 48.44
CA ASP A 124 -24.74 -28.44 49.73
C ASP A 124 -23.78 -29.20 50.66
N LEU A 125 -23.85 -30.54 50.68
CA LEU A 125 -23.09 -31.36 51.62
C LEU A 125 -21.73 -31.83 51.11
N VAL A 126 -21.56 -31.98 49.79
CA VAL A 126 -20.34 -32.55 49.20
C VAL A 126 -19.64 -31.53 48.33
N PHE A 127 -20.30 -31.07 47.25
CA PHE A 127 -19.64 -30.30 46.21
C PHE A 127 -19.18 -28.92 46.69
N ASN A 128 -20.02 -28.19 47.43
CA ASN A 128 -19.72 -26.84 47.91
C ASN A 128 -18.49 -26.80 48.84
N GLY A 129 -18.24 -27.88 49.59
CA GLY A 129 -17.05 -27.99 50.44
C GLY A 129 -15.79 -28.43 49.70
N LEU A 130 -15.92 -29.10 48.54
CA LEU A 130 -14.79 -29.65 47.78
C LEU A 130 -14.43 -28.83 46.54
N LYS A 131 -15.32 -27.97 46.04
CA LYS A 131 -15.18 -27.28 44.75
C LYS A 131 -13.82 -26.58 44.57
N THR A 132 -13.31 -25.90 45.59
CA THR A 132 -12.00 -25.23 45.51
C THR A 132 -10.86 -26.24 45.31
N THR A 133 -10.87 -27.33 46.08
CA THR A 133 -9.87 -28.40 45.97
C THR A 133 -9.96 -29.13 44.62
N LEU A 134 -11.19 -29.39 44.14
CA LEU A 134 -11.42 -30.01 42.84
C LEU A 134 -10.90 -29.12 41.71
N THR A 135 -11.24 -27.82 41.74
CA THR A 135 -10.74 -26.85 40.78
C THR A 135 -9.20 -26.85 40.78
N THR A 136 -8.54 -26.78 41.94
CA THR A 136 -7.05 -26.84 42.00
C THR A 136 -6.48 -28.11 41.36
N ILE A 137 -7.02 -29.29 41.67
CA ILE A 137 -6.51 -30.55 41.09
C ILE A 137 -6.73 -30.57 39.57
N LEU A 138 -7.87 -30.08 39.08
CA LEU A 138 -8.14 -29.99 37.65
C LEU A 138 -7.15 -29.05 36.94
N LEU A 139 -6.85 -27.89 37.54
CA LEU A 139 -5.86 -26.95 36.99
C LEU A 139 -4.48 -27.60 36.91
N ASP A 140 -4.04 -28.28 37.97
CA ASP A 140 -2.75 -28.98 37.98
C ASP A 140 -2.68 -30.07 36.90
N MET A 141 -3.77 -30.82 36.69
CA MET A 141 -3.84 -31.82 35.60
C MET A 141 -3.74 -31.16 34.22
N ILE A 142 -4.45 -30.05 34.00
CA ILE A 142 -4.40 -29.34 32.70
C ILE A 142 -3.01 -28.73 32.46
N ASP A 143 -2.36 -28.18 33.49
CA ASP A 143 -1.00 -27.66 33.39
C ASP A 143 0.03 -28.78 33.12
N ASN A 144 -0.14 -29.95 33.73
CA ASN A 144 0.68 -31.13 33.40
C ASN A 144 0.52 -31.55 31.93
N GLU A 145 -0.70 -31.49 31.38
CA GLU A 145 -0.93 -31.72 29.94
C GLU A 145 -0.29 -30.65 29.07
N ARG A 146 -0.25 -29.38 29.50
CA ARG A 146 0.47 -28.30 28.79
C ARG A 146 1.96 -28.55 28.72
N GLU A 147 2.56 -29.13 29.75
CA GLU A 147 3.97 -29.57 29.76
C GLU A 147 4.20 -30.91 29.02
N GLY A 148 3.15 -31.49 28.41
CA GLY A 148 3.24 -32.70 27.59
C GLY A 148 3.12 -34.02 28.35
N GLN A 149 2.68 -33.98 29.62
CA GLN A 149 2.38 -35.21 30.37
C GLN A 149 1.05 -35.83 29.92
N LEU A 150 0.95 -37.15 30.00
CA LEU A 150 -0.29 -37.86 29.72
C LEU A 150 -1.24 -37.77 30.92
N ILE A 151 -2.45 -37.28 30.67
CA ILE A 151 -3.52 -37.18 31.66
C ILE A 151 -4.74 -38.01 31.25
N ASP A 152 -5.55 -38.40 32.23
CA ASP A 152 -6.86 -39.01 31.99
C ASP A 152 -7.88 -37.93 31.58
N ARG A 153 -7.94 -37.64 30.27
CA ARG A 153 -8.89 -36.66 29.70
C ARG A 153 -10.36 -37.01 29.96
N ALA A 154 -10.68 -38.31 30.04
CA ALA A 154 -12.03 -38.76 30.33
C ALA A 154 -12.42 -38.40 31.76
N LEU A 155 -11.50 -38.57 32.72
CA LEU A 155 -11.71 -38.16 34.09
C LEU A 155 -11.92 -36.64 34.23
N VAL A 156 -11.11 -35.82 33.55
CA VAL A 156 -11.29 -34.36 33.54
C VAL A 156 -12.68 -34.02 33.02
N LYS A 157 -13.07 -34.60 31.88
CA LYS A 157 -14.40 -34.41 31.30
C LYS A 157 -15.51 -34.83 32.27
N ASP A 158 -15.41 -36.00 32.87
CA ASP A 158 -16.41 -36.52 33.81
C ASP A 158 -16.59 -35.57 35.00
N VAL A 159 -15.51 -34.99 35.53
CA VAL A 159 -15.59 -34.01 36.63
C VAL A 159 -16.19 -32.69 36.16
N ILE A 160 -15.82 -32.17 34.98
CA ILE A 160 -16.43 -30.95 34.42
C ILE A 160 -17.93 -31.16 34.17
N ASP A 161 -18.33 -32.32 33.67
CA ASP A 161 -19.73 -32.69 33.47
C ASP A 161 -20.49 -32.69 34.82
N ILE A 162 -19.84 -32.98 35.97
CA ILE A 162 -20.45 -32.81 37.31
C ILE A 162 -20.77 -31.34 37.61
N TYR A 163 -19.85 -30.40 37.31
CA TYR A 163 -20.10 -28.96 37.50
C TYR A 163 -21.36 -28.52 36.73
N LEU A 164 -21.50 -28.98 35.48
CA LEU A 164 -22.63 -28.68 34.62
C LEU A 164 -23.93 -29.39 35.07
N GLU A 165 -23.86 -30.67 35.42
CA GLU A 165 -25.02 -31.45 35.86
C GLU A 165 -25.61 -30.92 37.17
N ILE A 166 -24.77 -30.50 38.12
CA ILE A 166 -25.23 -29.87 39.38
C ILE A 166 -25.87 -28.50 39.10
N GLY A 167 -25.34 -27.76 38.12
CA GLY A 167 -25.94 -26.54 37.56
C GLY A 167 -27.21 -26.77 36.75
N GLN A 168 -27.79 -27.98 36.76
CA GLN A 168 -28.96 -28.36 35.97
C GLN A 168 -28.77 -28.20 34.45
N GLY A 169 -27.53 -28.30 33.97
CA GLY A 169 -27.15 -28.06 32.58
C GLY A 169 -26.93 -26.58 32.25
N GLY A 170 -27.08 -25.68 33.23
CA GLY A 170 -26.73 -24.27 33.11
C GLY A 170 -25.27 -24.00 33.44
N VAL A 171 -24.77 -22.88 32.94
CA VAL A 171 -23.40 -22.37 33.16
C VAL A 171 -23.23 -21.69 34.53
N ASP A 172 -24.33 -21.47 35.27
CA ASP A 172 -24.38 -20.66 36.49
C ASP A 172 -23.46 -21.12 37.63
N LEU A 173 -23.11 -22.41 37.68
CA LEU A 173 -22.11 -22.96 38.62
C LEU A 173 -20.75 -23.16 37.97
N TYR A 174 -20.71 -23.57 36.71
CA TYR A 174 -19.47 -23.81 35.97
C TYR A 174 -18.64 -22.52 35.81
N GLU A 175 -19.28 -21.41 35.44
CA GLU A 175 -18.58 -20.14 35.21
C GLU A 175 -17.89 -19.61 36.48
N PRO A 176 -18.59 -19.39 37.62
CA PRO A 176 -17.96 -18.81 38.81
C PRO A 176 -17.06 -19.79 39.57
N ASP A 177 -17.38 -21.08 39.63
CA ASP A 177 -16.64 -22.02 40.49
C ASP A 177 -15.45 -22.69 39.76
N PHE A 178 -15.44 -22.69 38.42
CA PHE A 178 -14.35 -23.28 37.63
C PHE A 178 -13.83 -22.35 36.53
N GLU A 179 -14.66 -21.91 35.57
CA GLU A 179 -14.20 -21.24 34.34
C GLU A 179 -13.38 -19.98 34.64
N GLN A 180 -13.82 -19.13 35.59
CA GLN A 180 -13.09 -17.92 35.96
C GLN A 180 -11.71 -18.23 36.55
N ALA A 181 -11.63 -19.23 37.42
CA ALA A 181 -10.35 -19.67 38.00
C ALA A 181 -9.44 -20.29 36.93
N PHE A 182 -10.01 -21.07 36.01
CA PHE A 182 -9.28 -21.69 34.89
C PHE A 182 -8.74 -20.68 33.89
N CYS A 183 -9.55 -19.73 33.44
CA CYS A 183 -9.12 -18.66 32.54
C CYS A 183 -8.00 -17.82 33.19
N LYS A 184 -8.15 -17.49 34.48
CA LYS A 184 -7.12 -16.74 35.23
C LYS A 184 -5.81 -17.53 35.38
N ALA A 185 -5.88 -18.80 35.76
CA ALA A 185 -4.70 -19.65 35.86
C ALA A 185 -3.99 -19.80 34.51
N THR A 186 -4.77 -19.92 33.42
CA THR A 186 -4.25 -19.98 32.06
C THR A 186 -3.54 -18.69 31.64
N THR A 187 -4.12 -17.52 31.96
CA THR A 187 -3.44 -16.24 31.69
C THR A 187 -2.15 -16.12 32.50
N ASP A 188 -2.15 -16.53 33.77
CA ASP A 188 -0.94 -16.49 34.61
C ASP A 188 0.15 -17.46 34.10
N TYR A 189 -0.25 -18.64 33.63
CA TYR A 189 0.64 -19.63 33.01
C TYR A 189 1.31 -19.07 31.75
N TYR A 190 0.50 -18.55 30.81
CA TYR A 190 1.03 -18.02 29.56
C TYR A 190 1.80 -16.71 29.75
N SER A 191 1.47 -15.90 30.75
CA SER A 191 2.25 -14.70 31.08
C SER A 191 3.69 -15.07 31.46
N LYS A 192 3.87 -16.11 32.28
CA LYS A 192 5.18 -16.65 32.66
C LYS A 192 5.91 -17.29 31.47
N LYS A 193 5.25 -18.17 30.71
CA LYS A 193 5.86 -18.82 29.53
C LYS A 193 6.29 -17.79 28.48
N ALA A 194 5.46 -16.80 28.19
CA ALA A 194 5.78 -15.73 27.26
C ALA A 194 7.02 -14.94 27.70
N GLN A 195 7.20 -14.71 29.01
CA GLN A 195 8.37 -14.03 29.58
C GLN A 195 9.65 -14.82 29.30
N THR A 196 9.63 -16.13 29.53
CA THR A 196 10.76 -17.02 29.26
C THR A 196 11.06 -17.10 27.76
N TRP A 197 10.05 -17.39 26.93
CA TRP A 197 10.22 -17.50 25.48
C TRP A 197 10.65 -16.18 24.83
N MET A 198 10.26 -15.03 25.37
CA MET A 198 10.71 -13.74 24.87
C MET A 198 12.22 -13.51 25.10
N LEU A 199 12.82 -14.14 26.09
CA LEU A 199 14.26 -14.04 26.32
C LEU A 199 15.04 -15.08 25.50
N GLU A 200 14.51 -16.29 25.38
CA GLU A 200 15.23 -17.43 24.82
C GLU A 200 15.05 -17.61 23.30
N ASP A 201 13.84 -17.38 22.78
CA ASP A 201 13.48 -17.73 21.40
C ASP A 201 13.63 -16.57 20.42
N SER A 202 13.88 -16.88 19.15
CA SER A 202 13.71 -15.92 18.06
C SER A 202 12.22 -15.58 17.83
N CYS A 203 11.92 -14.42 17.23
CA CYS A 203 10.54 -14.03 16.92
C CYS A 203 9.76 -15.09 16.11
N PRO A 204 10.30 -15.72 15.04
CA PRO A 204 9.61 -16.81 14.35
C PRO A 204 9.26 -18.01 15.23
N GLN A 205 10.20 -18.46 16.08
CA GLN A 205 10.01 -19.57 17.00
C GLN A 205 8.96 -19.25 18.05
N TYR A 206 9.00 -18.03 18.60
CA TYR A 206 8.00 -17.54 19.54
C TYR A 206 6.59 -17.56 18.92
N MET A 207 6.45 -17.02 17.70
CA MET A 207 5.17 -17.00 16.99
C MET A 207 4.64 -18.40 16.67
N LEU A 208 5.52 -19.34 16.32
CA LEU A 208 5.17 -20.75 16.14
C LEU A 208 4.63 -21.37 17.43
N LYS A 209 5.34 -21.18 18.55
CA LYS A 209 4.89 -21.65 19.87
C LYS A 209 3.55 -21.03 20.26
N ALA A 210 3.36 -19.74 20.01
CA ALA A 210 2.10 -19.05 20.32
C ALA A 210 0.93 -19.56 19.48
N GLU A 211 1.14 -19.80 18.18
CA GLU A 211 0.14 -20.40 17.28
C GLU A 211 -0.24 -21.83 17.74
N ASP A 212 0.76 -22.65 18.07
CA ASP A 212 0.56 -24.01 18.59
C ASP A 212 -0.18 -24.01 19.94
N CYS A 213 0.13 -23.07 20.84
CA CYS A 213 -0.57 -22.93 22.12
C CYS A 213 -2.06 -22.60 21.92
N LEU A 214 -2.38 -21.64 21.05
CA LEU A 214 -3.77 -21.29 20.74
C LEU A 214 -4.54 -22.47 20.14
N GLN A 215 -3.90 -23.25 19.26
CA GLN A 215 -4.50 -24.44 18.69
C GLN A 215 -4.75 -25.53 19.75
N LYS A 216 -3.77 -25.78 20.63
CA LYS A 216 -3.90 -26.74 21.73
C LYS A 216 -4.99 -26.34 22.74
N GLU A 217 -5.09 -25.08 23.12
CA GLU A 217 -6.18 -24.61 24.01
C GLU A 217 -7.56 -24.79 23.37
N LYS A 218 -7.68 -24.51 22.06
CA LYS A 218 -8.91 -24.78 21.31
C LYS A 218 -9.27 -26.27 21.32
N GLU A 219 -8.28 -27.15 21.11
CA GLU A 219 -8.48 -28.59 21.20
C GLU A 219 -8.90 -29.01 22.61
N ARG A 220 -8.28 -28.49 23.67
CA ARG A 220 -8.67 -28.77 25.07
C ARG A 220 -10.14 -28.44 25.32
N VAL A 221 -10.60 -27.29 24.82
CA VAL A 221 -12.01 -26.91 24.93
C VAL A 221 -12.91 -27.93 24.25
N ALA A 222 -12.58 -28.32 23.01
CA ALA A 222 -13.35 -29.31 22.27
C ALA A 222 -13.38 -30.70 22.93
N HIS A 223 -12.34 -31.08 23.67
CA HIS A 223 -12.25 -32.41 24.29
C HIS A 223 -13.03 -32.50 25.62
N TYR A 224 -12.87 -31.53 26.53
CA TYR A 224 -13.36 -31.69 27.91
C TYR A 224 -13.91 -30.44 28.59
N LEU A 225 -13.94 -29.27 27.94
CA LEU A 225 -14.54 -28.05 28.52
C LEU A 225 -15.89 -27.70 27.87
N HIS A 226 -16.60 -26.75 28.46
CA HIS A 226 -17.81 -26.21 27.87
C HIS A 226 -17.49 -25.24 26.73
N SER A 227 -18.30 -25.24 25.67
CA SER A 227 -18.09 -24.40 24.47
C SER A 227 -18.04 -22.89 24.75
N SER A 228 -18.73 -22.42 25.81
CA SER A 228 -18.68 -21.00 26.23
C SER A 228 -17.29 -20.52 26.64
N THR A 229 -16.39 -21.45 26.98
CA THR A 229 -15.03 -21.14 27.43
C THR A 229 -14.10 -20.80 26.28
N GLU A 230 -14.38 -21.26 25.04
CA GLU A 230 -13.45 -21.10 23.90
C GLU A 230 -13.08 -19.64 23.66
N GLU A 231 -14.08 -18.75 23.56
CA GLU A 231 -13.86 -17.34 23.28
C GLU A 231 -13.04 -16.65 24.39
N LYS A 232 -13.48 -16.76 25.65
CA LYS A 232 -12.82 -16.15 26.81
C LYS A 232 -11.39 -16.66 27.00
N LEU A 233 -11.16 -17.96 26.78
CA LEU A 233 -9.85 -18.60 26.93
C LEU A 233 -8.87 -18.15 25.84
N LEU A 234 -9.32 -18.16 24.58
CA LEU A 234 -8.47 -17.78 23.45
C LEU A 234 -8.15 -16.28 23.49
N GLU A 235 -9.10 -15.42 23.86
CA GLU A 235 -8.86 -14.00 24.06
C GLU A 235 -7.83 -13.73 25.17
N GLY A 236 -7.98 -14.35 26.34
CA GLY A 236 -7.03 -14.22 27.45
C GLY A 236 -5.64 -14.74 27.09
N THR A 237 -5.57 -15.88 26.41
CA THR A 237 -4.29 -16.47 25.95
C THR A 237 -3.60 -15.57 24.91
N MET A 238 -4.36 -15.03 23.96
CA MET A 238 -3.84 -14.14 22.92
C MET A 238 -3.38 -12.79 23.48
N LEU A 239 -4.08 -12.27 24.50
CA LEU A 239 -3.69 -11.06 25.22
C LEU A 239 -2.30 -11.20 25.86
N GLU A 240 -2.04 -12.30 26.56
CA GLU A 240 -0.76 -12.56 27.24
C GLU A 240 0.37 -12.92 26.28
N LEU A 241 0.09 -13.76 25.28
CA LEU A 241 1.11 -14.24 24.33
C LEU A 241 1.46 -13.21 23.27
N ILE A 242 0.51 -12.41 22.78
CA ILE A 242 0.78 -11.50 21.65
C ILE A 242 0.50 -10.05 22.03
N SER A 243 -0.71 -9.70 22.46
CA SER A 243 -1.13 -8.28 22.56
C SER A 243 -0.27 -7.47 23.52
N LYS A 244 0.00 -7.96 24.74
CA LYS A 244 0.84 -7.26 25.73
C LYS A 244 2.30 -7.08 25.31
N ARG A 245 2.77 -7.88 24.35
CA ARG A 245 4.16 -7.94 23.89
C ARG A 245 4.32 -7.60 22.43
N ALA A 246 3.28 -7.02 21.81
CA ALA A 246 3.25 -6.72 20.40
C ALA A 246 4.47 -5.92 19.94
N GLU A 247 4.83 -4.87 20.67
CA GLU A 247 6.00 -4.03 20.37
C GLU A 247 7.33 -4.80 20.52
N GLU A 248 7.47 -5.61 21.57
CA GLU A 248 8.66 -6.44 21.80
C GLU A 248 8.85 -7.48 20.69
N ILE A 249 7.76 -8.13 20.24
CA ILE A 249 7.78 -9.11 19.14
C ILE A 249 8.19 -8.45 17.83
N LEU A 250 7.60 -7.29 17.52
CA LEU A 250 7.84 -6.58 16.25
C LEU A 250 9.24 -5.97 16.18
N ASN A 251 9.74 -5.44 17.29
CA ASN A 251 11.02 -4.75 17.37
C ASN A 251 12.15 -5.62 17.94
N LYS A 252 11.93 -6.93 18.07
CA LYS A 252 12.94 -7.85 18.62
C LYS A 252 14.25 -7.74 17.85
N GLU A 253 15.35 -7.57 18.59
CA GLU A 253 16.69 -7.49 18.02
C GLU A 253 16.99 -8.74 17.16
N ASN A 254 17.48 -8.52 15.95
CA ASN A 254 17.94 -9.54 15.00
C ASN A 254 16.88 -10.58 14.54
N SER A 255 15.60 -10.46 14.93
CA SER A 255 14.56 -11.39 14.47
C SER A 255 13.16 -10.79 14.30
N GLY A 256 12.96 -9.53 14.69
CA GLY A 256 11.67 -8.84 14.56
C GLY A 256 11.20 -8.64 13.12
N CYS A 257 10.06 -7.96 12.96
CA CYS A 257 9.37 -7.79 11.67
C CYS A 257 10.28 -7.20 10.57
N ARG A 258 11.12 -6.22 10.93
CA ARG A 258 12.09 -5.62 10.00
C ARG A 258 13.09 -6.63 9.43
N VAL A 259 13.58 -7.54 10.27
CA VAL A 259 14.55 -8.58 9.85
C VAL A 259 13.86 -9.61 8.96
N LEU A 260 12.62 -10.00 9.30
CA LEU A 260 11.85 -10.93 8.46
C LEU A 260 11.57 -10.37 7.05
N LEU A 261 11.34 -9.05 6.93
CA LEU A 261 11.18 -8.37 5.65
C LEU A 261 12.49 -8.31 4.84
N LEU A 262 13.63 -8.09 5.50
CA LEU A 262 14.96 -8.09 4.89
C LEU A 262 15.35 -9.49 4.38
N ASP A 263 15.15 -10.52 5.20
CA ASP A 263 15.56 -11.90 4.91
C ASP A 263 14.57 -12.66 4.01
N GLY A 264 13.44 -12.04 3.64
CA GLY A 264 12.45 -12.66 2.75
C GLY A 264 11.66 -13.81 3.37
N LYS A 265 11.47 -13.81 4.70
CA LYS A 265 10.79 -14.87 5.45
C LYS A 265 9.26 -14.80 5.33
N SER A 266 8.75 -15.08 4.13
CA SER A 266 7.33 -14.90 3.76
C SER A 266 6.34 -15.68 4.62
N GLU A 267 6.66 -16.92 5.00
CA GLU A 267 5.81 -17.75 5.86
C GLU A 267 5.72 -17.18 7.29
N ASP A 268 6.84 -16.71 7.83
CA ASP A 268 6.88 -16.10 9.17
C ASP A 268 6.15 -14.76 9.20
N LEU A 269 6.25 -13.97 8.13
CA LEU A 269 5.45 -12.74 7.94
C LEU A 269 3.95 -13.04 7.84
N SER A 270 3.57 -14.12 7.15
CA SER A 270 2.19 -14.57 7.04
C SER A 270 1.65 -15.04 8.39
N ARG A 271 2.46 -15.72 9.21
CA ARG A 271 2.11 -16.08 10.59
C ARG A 271 1.95 -14.84 11.47
N MET A 272 2.88 -13.89 11.38
CA MET A 272 2.78 -12.62 12.08
C MET A 272 1.47 -11.91 11.74
N TYR A 273 1.11 -11.83 10.45
CA TYR A 273 -0.17 -11.28 10.02
C TYR A 273 -1.37 -12.02 10.64
N ARG A 274 -1.40 -13.37 10.57
CA ARG A 274 -2.51 -14.18 11.11
C ARG A 274 -2.70 -14.01 12.61
N LEU A 275 -1.62 -13.86 13.37
CA LEU A 275 -1.67 -13.64 14.83
C LEU A 275 -2.11 -12.22 15.17
N PHE A 276 -1.53 -11.20 14.53
CA PHE A 276 -1.84 -9.79 14.81
C PHE A 276 -3.19 -9.34 14.27
N ALA A 277 -3.74 -10.01 13.26
CA ALA A 277 -5.08 -9.74 12.72
C ALA A 277 -6.21 -10.00 13.72
N LYS A 278 -5.96 -10.86 14.71
CA LYS A 278 -6.93 -11.19 15.75
C LYS A 278 -6.91 -10.21 16.93
N ILE A 279 -6.00 -9.23 16.92
CA ILE A 279 -5.75 -8.30 18.03
C ILE A 279 -6.25 -6.91 17.66
N GLU A 280 -6.90 -6.26 18.63
CA GLU A 280 -7.30 -4.87 18.47
C GLU A 280 -6.06 -3.98 18.24
N ALA A 281 -6.10 -3.18 17.17
CA ALA A 281 -4.98 -2.36 16.69
C ALA A 281 -3.68 -3.12 16.34
N GLY A 282 -3.63 -4.45 16.40
CA GLY A 282 -2.42 -5.23 16.07
C GLY A 282 -1.92 -4.95 14.65
N MET A 283 -2.85 -4.90 13.70
CA MET A 283 -2.58 -4.59 12.28
C MET A 283 -1.97 -3.20 12.07
N SER A 284 -2.37 -2.22 12.87
CA SER A 284 -1.83 -0.86 12.81
C SER A 284 -0.35 -0.83 13.21
N HIS A 285 0.05 -1.64 14.20
CA HIS A 285 1.44 -1.74 14.64
C HIS A 285 2.32 -2.39 13.56
N VAL A 286 1.91 -3.55 13.03
CA VAL A 286 2.64 -4.23 11.95
C VAL A 286 2.76 -3.33 10.72
N SER A 287 1.67 -2.66 10.34
CA SER A 287 1.64 -1.74 9.22
C SER A 287 2.56 -0.53 9.41
N LYS A 288 2.70 -0.02 10.63
CA LYS A 288 3.63 1.07 10.96
C LYS A 288 5.08 0.61 10.77
N THR A 289 5.44 -0.55 11.33
CA THR A 289 6.78 -1.12 11.17
C THR A 289 7.11 -1.40 9.71
N PHE A 290 6.15 -1.92 8.94
CA PHE A 290 6.29 -2.12 7.49
C PHE A 290 6.52 -0.79 6.76
N LYS A 291 5.72 0.25 7.04
CA LYS A 291 5.89 1.58 6.45
C LYS A 291 7.30 2.12 6.69
N GLU A 292 7.76 2.07 7.95
CA GLU A 292 9.08 2.59 8.33
C GLU A 292 10.21 1.83 7.63
N HIS A 293 10.12 0.50 7.56
CA HIS A 293 11.09 -0.33 6.87
C HIS A 293 11.20 0.00 5.38
N VAL A 294 10.07 0.07 4.66
CA VAL A 294 10.04 0.45 3.24
C VAL A 294 10.61 1.86 3.03
N ARG A 295 10.25 2.80 3.92
CA ARG A 295 10.77 4.17 3.89
C ARG A 295 12.29 4.19 4.06
N GLU A 296 12.85 3.39 4.97
CA GLU A 296 14.30 3.31 5.19
C GLU A 296 15.04 2.69 4.00
N GLU A 297 14.52 1.60 3.41
CA GLU A 297 15.09 1.03 2.17
C GLU A 297 15.07 2.08 1.03
N GLY A 298 13.95 2.78 0.83
CA GLY A 298 13.83 3.84 -0.17
C GLY A 298 14.78 5.03 0.07
N MET A 299 14.94 5.45 1.33
CA MET A 299 15.89 6.50 1.72
C MET A 299 17.34 6.09 1.49
N SER A 300 17.67 4.81 1.69
CA SER A 300 18.99 4.26 1.38
C SER A 300 19.28 4.31 -0.13
N LEU A 301 18.29 3.94 -0.96
CA LEU A 301 18.40 4.05 -2.42
C LEU A 301 18.66 5.49 -2.88
N LEU A 302 17.97 6.48 -2.28
CA LEU A 302 18.22 7.89 -2.56
C LEU A 302 19.66 8.30 -2.23
N LYS A 303 20.16 7.87 -1.07
CA LYS A 303 21.53 8.18 -0.62
C LYS A 303 22.56 7.57 -1.57
N HIS A 304 22.40 6.29 -1.92
CA HIS A 304 23.27 5.62 -2.89
C HIS A 304 23.24 6.30 -4.26
N ALA A 305 22.08 6.72 -4.73
CA ALA A 305 21.96 7.45 -6.00
C ALA A 305 22.61 8.84 -5.95
N ALA A 306 22.48 9.56 -4.83
CA ALA A 306 23.13 10.86 -4.63
C ALA A 306 24.66 10.73 -4.57
N ASP A 307 25.17 9.71 -3.87
CA ASP A 307 26.60 9.43 -3.77
C ASP A 307 27.18 9.03 -5.13
N ALA A 308 26.47 8.17 -5.89
CA ALA A 308 26.86 7.79 -7.24
C ALA A 308 26.90 8.97 -8.21
N ALA A 309 25.91 9.88 -8.15
CA ALA A 309 25.87 11.08 -8.97
C ALA A 309 26.99 12.08 -8.63
N ASN A 310 27.39 12.17 -7.35
CA ASN A 310 28.49 13.01 -6.92
C ASN A 310 29.87 12.40 -7.27
N GLY A 311 30.01 11.07 -7.19
CA GLY A 311 31.24 10.34 -7.56
C GLY A 311 31.48 10.26 -9.09
N ALA A 312 30.42 10.21 -9.90
CA ALA A 312 30.49 10.17 -11.36
C ALA A 312 31.11 11.42 -12.01
N LYS A 313 31.38 12.49 -11.25
CA LYS A 313 32.19 13.63 -11.74
C LYS A 313 33.66 13.26 -12.00
N ASN A 314 34.18 12.16 -11.43
CA ASN A 314 35.60 11.81 -11.50
C ASN A 314 35.96 10.56 -12.35
N GLU A 315 35.01 9.69 -12.71
CA GLU A 315 35.31 8.55 -13.59
C GLU A 315 34.17 8.30 -14.59
N ARG A 316 34.40 8.65 -15.86
CA ARG A 316 33.59 8.15 -16.99
C ARG A 316 33.97 6.69 -17.24
N LYS A 317 33.44 5.76 -16.43
CA LYS A 317 33.44 4.34 -16.78
C LYS A 317 32.17 3.98 -17.54
N GLU A 318 32.32 3.10 -18.50
CA GLU A 318 31.30 2.55 -19.39
C GLU A 318 30.31 1.62 -18.63
N THR A 319 29.57 2.13 -17.65
CA THR A 319 28.37 1.44 -17.16
C THR A 319 27.20 1.70 -18.12
N VAL A 320 26.51 0.63 -18.50
CA VAL A 320 25.37 0.66 -19.42
C VAL A 320 24.15 1.22 -18.69
N GLY A 321 24.00 2.54 -18.70
CA GLY A 321 22.85 3.27 -18.16
C GLY A 321 23.28 4.53 -17.42
N SER A 322 22.52 5.61 -17.57
CA SER A 322 22.77 6.81 -16.77
C SER A 322 22.39 6.54 -15.29
N PRO A 323 23.05 7.15 -14.30
CA PRO A 323 22.77 6.90 -12.88
C PRO A 323 21.30 7.15 -12.50
N GLU A 324 20.61 8.04 -13.22
CA GLU A 324 19.18 8.29 -13.05
C GLU A 324 18.31 7.10 -13.48
N GLN A 325 18.75 6.32 -14.48
CA GLN A 325 18.03 5.13 -14.94
C GLN A 325 18.15 3.97 -13.95
N GLU A 326 19.33 3.80 -13.35
CA GLU A 326 19.55 2.78 -12.33
C GLU A 326 18.71 3.08 -11.09
N PHE A 327 18.62 4.34 -10.69
CA PHE A 327 17.75 4.78 -9.59
C PHE A 327 16.28 4.40 -9.84
N VAL A 328 15.71 4.76 -11.00
CA VAL A 328 14.31 4.46 -11.32
C VAL A 328 14.05 2.95 -11.35
N ARG A 329 14.96 2.14 -11.89
CA ARG A 329 14.82 0.67 -11.88
C ARG A 329 14.80 0.11 -10.45
N LYS A 330 15.72 0.54 -9.59
CA LYS A 330 15.74 0.09 -8.19
C LYS A 330 14.48 0.51 -7.41
N VAL A 331 13.91 1.68 -7.71
CA VAL A 331 12.63 2.11 -7.13
C VAL A 331 11.48 1.22 -7.58
N ILE A 332 11.44 0.82 -8.85
CA ILE A 332 10.44 -0.12 -9.38
C ILE A 332 10.61 -1.51 -8.73
N GLU A 333 11.84 -2.03 -8.64
CA GLU A 333 12.13 -3.31 -7.99
C GLU A 333 11.73 -3.31 -6.51
N LEU A 334 12.01 -2.22 -5.79
CA LEU A 334 11.60 -2.04 -4.40
C LEU A 334 10.07 -2.08 -4.26
N HIS A 335 9.35 -1.41 -5.17
CA HIS A 335 7.89 -1.42 -5.18
C HIS A 335 7.35 -2.84 -5.42
N ASP A 336 7.85 -3.54 -6.43
CA ASP A 336 7.41 -4.89 -6.77
C ASP A 336 7.67 -5.88 -5.62
N LYS A 337 8.86 -5.82 -4.99
CA LYS A 337 9.22 -6.62 -3.80
C LYS A 337 8.21 -6.43 -2.67
N HIS A 338 7.92 -5.19 -2.30
CA HIS A 338 7.05 -4.91 -1.17
C HIS A 338 5.56 -5.11 -1.49
N LEU A 339 5.13 -4.85 -2.72
CA LEU A 339 3.79 -5.16 -3.18
C LEU A 339 3.54 -6.69 -3.13
N ALA A 340 4.53 -7.50 -3.49
CA ALA A 340 4.44 -8.95 -3.36
C ALA A 340 4.20 -9.39 -1.90
N TYR A 341 4.84 -8.75 -0.91
CA TYR A 341 4.51 -9.01 0.51
C TYR A 341 3.09 -8.60 0.86
N VAL A 342 2.61 -7.44 0.38
CA VAL A 342 1.23 -7.00 0.64
C VAL A 342 0.21 -8.01 0.10
N ILE A 343 0.45 -8.53 -1.11
CA ILE A 343 -0.45 -9.49 -1.75
C ILE A 343 -0.34 -10.86 -1.08
N ASN A 344 0.87 -11.42 -0.99
CA ASN A 344 1.09 -12.82 -0.64
C ASN A 344 1.13 -13.06 0.88
N CYS A 345 1.70 -12.14 1.67
CA CYS A 345 1.86 -12.31 3.12
C CYS A 345 0.76 -11.62 3.92
N PHE A 346 0.28 -10.46 3.44
CA PHE A 346 -0.70 -9.63 4.14
C PHE A 346 -2.11 -9.70 3.54
N GLN A 347 -2.41 -10.77 2.79
CA GLN A 347 -3.73 -11.08 2.23
C GLN A 347 -4.39 -9.90 1.48
N ASN A 348 -3.59 -9.12 0.75
CA ASN A 348 -4.04 -7.95 0.00
C ASN A 348 -4.76 -6.88 0.86
N ASN A 349 -4.36 -6.76 2.12
CA ASN A 349 -5.02 -5.86 3.08
C ASN A 349 -4.77 -4.37 2.76
N LEU A 350 -5.85 -3.58 2.72
CA LEU A 350 -5.83 -2.17 2.35
C LEU A 350 -4.95 -1.29 3.25
N ILE A 351 -4.80 -1.65 4.53
CA ILE A 351 -3.94 -0.90 5.48
C ILE A 351 -2.49 -0.93 4.99
N PHE A 352 -2.01 -2.08 4.50
CA PHE A 352 -0.65 -2.22 3.99
C PHE A 352 -0.46 -1.56 2.63
N HIS A 353 -1.47 -1.54 1.76
CA HIS A 353 -1.46 -0.72 0.55
C HIS A 353 -1.29 0.77 0.87
N LYS A 354 -2.05 1.27 1.85
CA LYS A 354 -1.93 2.67 2.31
C LYS A 354 -0.55 2.94 2.92
N ALA A 355 0.00 2.00 3.69
CA ALA A 355 1.33 2.11 4.28
C ALA A 355 2.44 2.12 3.21
N LEU A 356 2.36 1.23 2.23
CA LEU A 356 3.28 1.18 1.08
C LEU A 356 3.26 2.51 0.33
N LYS A 357 2.06 2.97 -0.04
CA LYS A 357 1.87 4.26 -0.71
C LYS A 357 2.48 5.42 0.11
N ALA A 358 2.16 5.51 1.39
CA ALA A 358 2.66 6.57 2.25
C ALA A 358 4.18 6.50 2.46
N ALA A 359 4.78 5.30 2.42
CA ALA A 359 6.24 5.15 2.47
C ALA A 359 6.90 5.69 1.20
N PHE A 360 6.34 5.37 0.02
CA PHE A 360 6.84 5.89 -1.26
C PHE A 360 6.68 7.41 -1.38
N GLU A 361 5.53 7.97 -0.97
CA GLU A 361 5.31 9.42 -0.93
C GLU A 361 6.37 10.16 -0.06
N ASP A 362 6.85 9.54 1.03
CA ASP A 362 7.83 10.15 1.94
C ASP A 362 9.23 10.32 1.32
N PHE A 363 9.64 9.47 0.37
CA PHE A 363 10.98 9.50 -0.22
C PHE A 363 10.98 9.90 -1.71
N CYS A 364 9.96 9.55 -2.49
CA CYS A 364 9.88 9.89 -3.91
C CYS A 364 9.85 11.41 -4.17
N ASP A 365 9.40 12.22 -3.22
CA ASP A 365 9.40 13.69 -3.34
C ASP A 365 10.76 14.35 -3.05
N LYS A 366 11.80 13.58 -2.70
CA LYS A 366 13.14 14.13 -2.42
C LYS A 366 13.99 14.20 -3.67
N ASP A 367 14.75 15.29 -3.79
CA ASP A 367 15.68 15.49 -4.90
C ASP A 367 16.93 14.62 -4.76
N VAL A 368 17.36 14.05 -5.89
CA VAL A 368 18.61 13.28 -6.00
C VAL A 368 19.60 14.10 -6.83
N ALA A 369 20.67 14.59 -6.21
CA ALA A 369 21.72 15.36 -6.87
C ALA A 369 21.20 16.55 -7.72
N GLY A 370 20.13 17.21 -7.24
CA GLY A 370 19.49 18.35 -7.93
C GLY A 370 18.55 17.96 -9.08
N CYS A 371 18.28 16.67 -9.28
CA CYS A 371 17.23 16.16 -10.17
C CYS A 371 16.03 15.71 -9.34
N THR A 372 14.84 16.14 -9.76
CA THR A 372 13.59 15.68 -9.14
C THR A 372 13.27 14.25 -9.60
N SER A 373 12.50 13.50 -8.80
CA SER A 373 11.99 12.18 -9.24
C SER A 373 11.14 12.29 -10.49
N ALA A 374 10.36 13.37 -10.63
CA ALA A 374 9.58 13.66 -11.83
C ALA A 374 10.44 13.78 -13.10
N GLU A 375 11.59 14.47 -13.02
CA GLU A 375 12.55 14.56 -14.13
C GLU A 375 13.20 13.20 -14.44
N SER A 376 13.54 12.44 -13.40
CA SER A 376 14.18 11.12 -13.52
C SER A 376 13.25 10.13 -14.22
N LEU A 377 11.97 10.06 -13.81
CA LEU A 377 10.95 9.25 -14.47
C LEU A 377 10.73 9.69 -15.94
N ALA A 378 10.62 10.99 -16.20
CA ALA A 378 10.44 11.49 -17.56
C ALA A 378 11.64 11.14 -18.46
N SER A 379 12.86 11.18 -17.91
CA SER A 379 14.08 10.79 -18.61
C SER A 379 14.20 9.28 -18.83
N PHE A 380 13.73 8.48 -17.88
CA PHE A 380 13.65 7.03 -18.00
C PHE A 380 12.69 6.62 -19.13
N CYS A 381 11.47 7.18 -19.15
CA CYS A 381 10.53 6.96 -20.25
C CYS A 381 11.13 7.35 -21.61
N ASP A 382 11.79 8.51 -21.67
CA ASP A 382 12.44 8.99 -22.90
C ASP A 382 13.57 8.06 -23.37
N SER A 383 14.32 7.45 -22.47
CA SER A 383 15.35 6.47 -22.86
C SER A 383 14.75 5.17 -23.41
N ILE A 384 13.62 4.71 -22.86
CA ILE A 384 12.95 3.48 -23.30
C ILE A 384 12.30 3.70 -24.67
N LEU A 385 11.68 4.86 -24.88
CA LEU A 385 10.90 5.18 -26.08
C LEU A 385 11.75 5.68 -27.27
N ARG A 386 13.04 5.96 -27.07
CA ARG A 386 13.96 6.34 -28.14
C ARG A 386 14.36 5.15 -29.02
N LYS A 387 14.68 5.44 -30.28
CA LYS A 387 15.21 4.46 -31.23
C LYS A 387 16.52 3.85 -30.71
N GLY A 388 16.59 2.51 -30.69
CA GLY A 388 17.69 1.74 -30.09
C GLY A 388 17.57 1.48 -28.58
N GLY A 389 16.65 2.17 -27.87
CA GLY A 389 16.39 1.95 -26.45
C GLY A 389 15.51 0.73 -26.17
N SER A 390 14.48 0.55 -27.00
CA SER A 390 13.56 -0.59 -26.94
C SER A 390 14.02 -1.81 -27.74
N GLU A 391 15.05 -1.70 -28.59
CA GLU A 391 15.49 -2.81 -29.48
C GLU A 391 15.99 -4.05 -28.72
N LYS A 392 16.27 -3.93 -27.42
CA LYS A 392 16.69 -5.03 -26.55
C LYS A 392 15.56 -5.64 -25.70
N LEU A 393 14.36 -5.06 -25.73
CA LEU A 393 13.23 -5.42 -24.87
C LEU A 393 12.04 -5.87 -25.73
N SER A 394 11.28 -6.87 -25.28
CA SER A 394 10.02 -7.22 -25.93
C SER A 394 8.97 -6.12 -25.71
N ALA A 395 7.98 -6.04 -26.59
CA ALA A 395 6.89 -5.08 -26.47
C ALA A 395 6.14 -5.20 -25.13
N GLU A 396 5.95 -6.43 -24.64
CA GLU A 396 5.31 -6.74 -23.36
C GLU A 396 6.11 -6.18 -22.17
N VAL A 397 7.44 -6.36 -22.16
CA VAL A 397 8.29 -5.85 -21.07
C VAL A 397 8.31 -4.33 -21.05
N VAL A 398 8.32 -3.68 -22.23
CA VAL A 398 8.21 -2.23 -22.33
C VAL A 398 6.87 -1.76 -21.74
N GLU A 399 5.77 -2.43 -22.08
CA GLU A 399 4.44 -2.06 -21.59
C GLU A 399 4.28 -2.23 -20.08
N ASP A 400 4.79 -3.33 -19.51
CA ASP A 400 4.85 -3.59 -18.06
C ASP A 400 5.70 -2.52 -17.35
N THR A 401 6.87 -2.20 -17.91
CA THR A 401 7.76 -1.17 -17.36
C THR A 401 7.08 0.20 -17.34
N LEU A 402 6.38 0.57 -18.43
CA LEU A 402 5.64 1.82 -18.48
C LEU A 402 4.47 1.85 -17.48
N ASP A 403 3.82 0.71 -17.23
CA ASP A 403 2.77 0.57 -16.22
C ASP A 403 3.30 0.86 -14.81
N LYS A 404 4.46 0.27 -14.50
CA LYS A 404 5.16 0.47 -13.23
C LYS A 404 5.57 1.92 -13.05
N VAL A 405 6.08 2.58 -14.10
CA VAL A 405 6.39 4.02 -14.04
C VAL A 405 5.15 4.86 -13.76
N VAL A 406 4.02 4.57 -14.41
CA VAL A 406 2.75 5.28 -14.14
C VAL A 406 2.30 5.05 -12.70
N THR A 407 2.46 3.84 -12.17
CA THR A 407 2.17 3.51 -10.77
C THR A 407 3.04 4.31 -9.81
N ILE A 408 4.37 4.34 -10.00
CA ILE A 408 5.29 5.15 -9.18
C ILE A 408 4.95 6.65 -9.27
N LEU A 409 4.55 7.14 -10.44
CA LEU A 409 4.13 8.54 -10.62
C LEU A 409 2.93 8.92 -9.75
N THR A 410 2.09 7.94 -9.34
CA THR A 410 0.99 8.20 -8.40
C THR A 410 1.48 8.58 -6.99
N PHE A 411 2.71 8.21 -6.63
CA PHE A 411 3.33 8.50 -5.33
C PHE A 411 4.14 9.81 -5.30
N ILE A 412 4.26 10.51 -6.43
CA ILE A 412 4.97 11.80 -6.51
C ILE A 412 3.96 12.94 -6.41
N SER A 413 4.28 13.97 -5.63
CA SER A 413 3.46 15.17 -5.51
C SER A 413 3.47 16.01 -6.78
N ASP A 414 4.65 16.31 -7.31
CA ASP A 414 4.87 17.28 -8.40
C ASP A 414 4.76 16.64 -9.79
N LYS A 415 3.54 16.19 -10.13
CA LYS A 415 3.23 15.52 -11.41
C LYS A 415 3.27 16.49 -12.59
N ASP A 416 3.00 17.77 -12.37
CA ASP A 416 3.11 18.83 -13.38
C ASP A 416 4.54 19.00 -13.93
N LEU A 417 5.57 18.83 -13.09
CA LEU A 417 6.97 18.78 -13.53
C LEU A 417 7.19 17.59 -14.47
N PHE A 418 6.68 16.41 -14.14
CA PHE A 418 6.78 15.23 -15.01
C PHE A 418 6.12 15.50 -16.36
N VAL A 419 4.91 16.08 -16.37
CA VAL A 419 4.19 16.43 -17.61
C VAL A 419 5.03 17.33 -18.48
N GLU A 420 5.61 18.40 -17.94
CA GLU A 420 6.36 19.36 -18.74
C GLU A 420 7.71 18.81 -19.24
N PHE A 421 8.44 18.07 -18.40
CA PHE A 421 9.64 17.36 -18.84
C PHE A 421 9.32 16.33 -19.92
N HIS A 422 8.27 15.53 -19.73
CA HIS A 422 7.85 14.51 -20.67
C HIS A 422 7.37 15.14 -21.98
N ARG A 423 6.52 16.17 -21.93
CA ARG A 423 6.02 16.92 -23.11
C ARG A 423 7.18 17.45 -23.93
N LYS A 424 8.19 18.01 -23.28
CA LYS A 424 9.38 18.55 -23.95
C LYS A 424 10.20 17.45 -24.64
N LYS A 425 10.39 16.31 -23.97
CA LYS A 425 11.10 15.16 -24.53
C LYS A 425 10.31 14.51 -25.68
N LEU A 426 9.01 14.33 -25.52
CA LEU A 426 8.07 13.86 -26.54
C LEU A 426 8.15 14.75 -27.79
N GLY A 427 8.14 16.09 -27.63
CA GLY A 427 8.25 17.01 -28.75
C GLY A 427 9.56 16.86 -29.53
N LYS A 428 10.69 16.62 -28.84
CA LYS A 428 11.96 16.32 -29.51
C LYS A 428 11.92 14.98 -30.25
N ARG A 429 11.34 13.94 -29.66
CA ARG A 429 11.21 12.63 -30.30
C ARG A 429 10.34 12.73 -31.56
N LEU A 430 9.14 13.29 -31.42
CA LEU A 430 8.19 13.45 -32.53
C LEU A 430 8.75 14.24 -33.73
N LEU A 431 9.58 15.27 -33.48
CA LEU A 431 10.14 16.12 -34.55
C LEU A 431 11.46 15.59 -35.14
N PHE A 432 12.33 14.96 -34.33
CA PHE A 432 13.70 14.63 -34.75
C PHE A 432 14.00 13.15 -34.82
N ASP A 433 13.48 12.37 -33.88
CA ASP A 433 13.68 10.93 -33.84
C ASP A 433 12.45 10.28 -34.46
N LYS A 434 12.43 10.16 -35.80
CA LYS A 434 11.38 9.43 -36.56
C LYS A 434 10.98 8.17 -35.77
N SER A 435 9.86 8.25 -35.04
CA SER A 435 9.68 7.52 -33.79
C SER A 435 9.83 6.01 -33.95
N ALA A 436 10.56 5.41 -33.02
CA ALA A 436 10.46 3.99 -32.76
C ALA A 436 9.06 3.72 -32.18
N ASN A 437 8.19 3.15 -33.01
CA ASN A 437 6.85 2.69 -32.68
C ASN A 437 5.91 3.72 -31.99
N ASN A 438 5.16 4.47 -32.81
CA ASN A 438 4.10 5.38 -32.36
C ASN A 438 3.06 4.73 -31.42
N VAL A 439 2.91 3.40 -31.45
CA VAL A 439 1.99 2.66 -30.58
C VAL A 439 2.39 2.77 -29.11
N HIS A 440 3.69 2.69 -28.78
CA HIS A 440 4.12 2.78 -27.38
C HIS A 440 3.89 4.18 -26.80
N GLU A 441 4.06 5.24 -27.60
CA GLU A 441 3.75 6.61 -27.20
C GLU A 441 2.25 6.79 -26.92
N GLN A 442 1.38 6.25 -27.79
CA GLN A 442 -0.07 6.28 -27.59
C GLN A 442 -0.52 5.45 -26.38
N ASN A 443 0.10 4.30 -26.14
CA ASN A 443 -0.19 3.46 -24.98
C ASN A 443 0.20 4.18 -23.68
N LEU A 444 1.37 4.81 -23.61
CA LEU A 444 1.77 5.59 -22.45
C LEU A 444 0.78 6.74 -22.17
N LEU A 445 0.37 7.48 -23.21
CA LEU A 445 -0.63 8.54 -23.06
C LEU A 445 -1.97 7.99 -22.59
N SER A 446 -2.40 6.82 -23.09
CA SER A 446 -3.64 6.18 -22.66
C SER A 446 -3.59 5.78 -21.18
N LYS A 447 -2.46 5.23 -20.72
CA LYS A 447 -2.25 4.92 -19.29
C LYS A 447 -2.23 6.17 -18.42
N LEU A 448 -1.51 7.21 -18.82
CA LEU A 448 -1.51 8.49 -18.10
C LEU A 448 -2.92 9.10 -18.00
N LYS A 449 -3.72 9.00 -19.07
CA LYS A 449 -5.11 9.45 -19.10
C LYS A 449 -6.01 8.65 -18.15
N GLN A 450 -5.81 7.34 -18.04
CA GLN A 450 -6.57 6.49 -17.13
C GLN A 450 -6.33 6.87 -15.66
N TYR A 451 -5.08 7.11 -15.26
CA TYR A 451 -4.72 7.40 -13.87
C TYR A 451 -4.94 8.87 -13.47
N PHE A 452 -4.70 9.82 -14.39
CA PHE A 452 -4.68 11.26 -14.08
C PHE A 452 -5.76 12.08 -14.81
N GLY A 453 -6.54 11.45 -15.70
CA GLY A 453 -7.62 12.09 -16.47
C GLY A 453 -7.15 12.81 -17.74
N GLY A 454 -8.11 13.17 -18.61
CA GLY A 454 -7.84 13.74 -19.93
C GLY A 454 -7.14 15.10 -19.93
N HIS A 455 -7.31 15.92 -18.90
CA HIS A 455 -6.61 17.21 -18.82
C HIS A 455 -5.09 17.04 -18.71
N PHE A 456 -4.63 15.94 -18.11
CA PHE A 456 -3.20 15.64 -17.93
C PHE A 456 -2.49 15.38 -19.26
N THR A 457 -3.18 14.75 -20.21
CA THR A 457 -2.60 14.31 -21.49
C THR A 457 -2.98 15.20 -22.67
N LEU A 458 -3.99 16.06 -22.53
CA LEU A 458 -4.59 16.86 -23.62
C LEU A 458 -3.56 17.50 -24.57
N LYS A 459 -2.56 18.20 -24.03
CA LYS A 459 -1.54 18.88 -24.84
C LYS A 459 -0.66 17.88 -25.61
N MET A 460 -0.29 16.77 -24.98
CA MET A 460 0.55 15.72 -25.60
C MET A 460 -0.22 14.93 -26.65
N GLU A 461 -1.51 14.63 -26.40
CA GLU A 461 -2.42 14.07 -27.41
C GLU A 461 -2.54 15.02 -28.63
N GLY A 462 -2.67 16.32 -28.37
CA GLY A 462 -2.64 17.35 -29.41
C GLY A 462 -1.35 17.34 -30.25
N MET A 463 -0.19 17.14 -29.62
CA MET A 463 1.09 17.03 -30.33
C MET A 463 1.15 15.82 -31.26
N VAL A 464 0.66 14.66 -30.81
CA VAL A 464 0.59 13.44 -31.64
C VAL A 464 -0.35 13.63 -32.82
N ASN A 465 -1.50 14.28 -32.60
CA ASN A 465 -2.45 14.61 -33.65
C ASN A 465 -1.88 15.59 -34.68
N ASP A 466 -1.16 16.62 -34.23
CA ASP A 466 -0.50 17.59 -35.12
C ASP A 466 0.51 16.89 -36.05
N VAL A 467 1.35 15.98 -35.53
CA VAL A 467 2.33 15.25 -36.35
C VAL A 467 1.67 14.27 -37.30
N THR A 468 0.57 13.65 -36.89
CA THR A 468 -0.20 12.76 -37.77
C THR A 468 -0.78 13.55 -38.94
N THR A 469 -1.40 14.70 -38.65
CA THR A 469 -2.00 15.60 -39.66
C THR A 469 -0.94 16.30 -40.52
N ALA A 470 0.27 16.51 -39.99
CA ALA A 470 1.35 17.15 -40.72
C ALA A 470 1.77 16.37 -41.98
N ARG A 471 1.63 15.03 -41.97
CA ARG A 471 1.93 14.19 -43.14
C ARG A 471 0.99 14.50 -44.30
N ASP A 472 -0.31 14.59 -44.01
CA ASP A 472 -1.32 14.92 -45.01
C ASP A 472 -1.16 16.35 -45.53
N ASN A 473 -0.86 17.29 -44.63
CA ASN A 473 -0.58 18.68 -44.99
C ASN A 473 0.65 18.82 -45.90
N GLN A 474 1.70 18.03 -45.64
CA GLN A 474 2.91 17.98 -46.47
C GLN A 474 2.62 17.41 -47.86
N ALA A 475 1.88 16.30 -47.96
CA ALA A 475 1.48 15.72 -49.25
C ALA A 475 0.64 16.71 -50.09
N ASN A 476 -0.28 17.43 -49.44
CA ASN A 476 -1.07 18.48 -50.09
C ASN A 476 -0.20 19.67 -50.56
N PHE A 477 0.85 20.02 -49.82
CA PHE A 477 1.79 21.06 -50.23
C PHE A 477 2.63 20.61 -51.44
N GLU A 478 3.12 19.38 -51.44
CA GLU A 478 3.85 18.81 -52.58
C GLU A 478 2.98 18.77 -53.85
N GLU A 479 1.68 18.47 -53.72
CA GLU A 479 0.75 18.52 -54.84
C GLU A 479 0.52 19.96 -55.35
N TYR A 480 0.41 20.93 -54.44
CA TYR A 480 0.32 22.36 -54.80
C TYR A 480 1.57 22.82 -55.56
N MET A 481 2.76 22.42 -55.09
CA MET A 481 4.03 22.71 -55.74
C MET A 481 4.13 22.10 -57.14
N ARG A 482 3.65 20.87 -57.33
CA ARG A 482 3.62 20.22 -58.64
C ARG A 482 2.73 20.98 -59.64
N LYS A 483 1.66 21.63 -59.19
CA LYS A 483 0.72 22.40 -60.04
C LYS A 483 1.26 23.77 -60.45
N GLN A 484 2.16 24.37 -59.67
CA GLN A 484 2.66 25.72 -59.94
C GLN A 484 3.74 25.81 -61.03
N GLN A 485 4.22 24.69 -61.60
CA GLN A 485 5.17 24.63 -62.73
C GLN A 485 6.46 25.50 -62.61
N GLU A 486 6.80 26.03 -61.43
CA GLU A 486 8.11 26.63 -61.18
C GLU A 486 9.17 25.53 -61.05
N SER A 487 9.66 25.16 -62.23
CA SER A 487 10.56 24.04 -62.48
C SER A 487 12.02 24.45 -62.26
N ASN A 488 12.41 24.84 -61.03
CA ASN A 488 13.80 24.68 -60.55
C ASN A 488 13.99 25.06 -59.07
N HIS A 489 13.30 24.36 -58.18
CA HIS A 489 13.61 24.46 -56.76
C HIS A 489 14.81 23.58 -56.44
N ARG A 490 15.99 24.21 -56.24
CA ARG A 490 17.22 23.53 -55.80
C ARG A 490 17.15 23.01 -54.36
N VAL A 491 16.08 23.31 -53.61
CA VAL A 491 15.92 23.02 -52.18
C VAL A 491 14.62 22.24 -51.98
N ASP A 492 14.73 21.07 -51.34
CA ASP A 492 13.60 20.27 -50.88
C ASP A 492 13.13 20.80 -49.51
N LEU A 493 11.83 21.07 -49.36
CA LEU A 493 11.23 21.67 -48.17
C LEU A 493 10.14 20.76 -47.59
N THR A 494 10.36 20.33 -46.35
CA THR A 494 9.34 19.68 -45.52
C THR A 494 8.94 20.61 -44.38
N VAL A 495 7.65 20.86 -44.21
CA VAL A 495 7.12 21.74 -43.14
C VAL A 495 6.16 20.98 -42.26
N THR A 496 6.40 21.03 -40.94
CA THR A 496 5.49 20.47 -39.94
C THR A 496 4.76 21.61 -39.24
N VAL A 497 3.45 21.70 -39.43
CA VAL A 497 2.61 22.74 -38.81
C VAL A 497 2.15 22.26 -37.44
N LEU A 498 2.43 23.07 -36.40
CA LEU A 498 2.19 22.72 -35.00
C LEU A 498 1.19 23.69 -34.37
N THR A 499 0.28 23.18 -33.52
CA THR A 499 -0.71 24.00 -32.85
C THR A 499 -0.11 24.68 -31.62
N THR A 500 -0.03 26.01 -31.64
CA THR A 500 0.44 26.82 -30.50
C THR A 500 -0.40 26.51 -29.24
N GLY A 501 0.27 26.22 -28.13
CA GLY A 501 -0.36 25.89 -26.84
C GLY A 501 -0.32 24.39 -26.48
N ASN A 502 -0.26 23.50 -27.48
CA ASN A 502 -0.03 22.07 -27.25
C ASN A 502 1.47 21.77 -27.08
N TRP A 503 2.31 22.46 -27.85
CA TRP A 503 3.74 22.24 -27.88
C TRP A 503 4.49 23.07 -26.82
N PRO A 504 5.68 22.61 -26.38
CA PRO A 504 6.58 23.40 -25.55
C PRO A 504 6.92 24.76 -26.17
N SER A 505 7.18 25.76 -25.32
CA SER A 505 7.65 27.07 -25.77
C SER A 505 9.09 26.99 -26.30
N TYR A 506 9.23 27.16 -27.61
CA TYR A 506 10.54 27.19 -28.29
C TYR A 506 11.06 28.62 -28.42
N LYS A 507 12.40 28.77 -28.52
CA LYS A 507 13.02 30.08 -28.74
C LYS A 507 12.68 30.55 -30.16
N THR A 508 11.97 31.67 -30.25
CA THR A 508 11.78 32.43 -31.49
C THR A 508 12.92 33.44 -31.60
N SER A 509 13.47 33.62 -32.78
CA SER A 509 14.50 34.62 -33.05
C SER A 509 14.28 35.19 -34.43
N ASN A 510 14.37 36.51 -34.55
CA ASN A 510 14.27 37.22 -35.83
C ASN A 510 15.61 37.12 -36.56
N ILE A 511 16.01 35.89 -36.91
CA ILE A 511 17.21 35.65 -37.70
C ILE A 511 16.97 36.13 -39.13
N ASN A 512 17.96 36.80 -39.70
CA ASN A 512 17.99 37.10 -41.13
C ASN A 512 18.42 35.84 -41.87
N LEU A 513 17.47 35.16 -42.51
CA LEU A 513 17.75 33.96 -43.29
C LEU A 513 18.37 34.30 -44.65
N PRO A 514 19.23 33.43 -45.20
CA PRO A 514 19.70 33.55 -46.59
C PRO A 514 18.53 33.52 -47.59
N SER A 515 18.75 34.16 -48.74
CA SER A 515 17.72 34.37 -49.78
C SER A 515 17.04 33.07 -50.24
N GLU A 516 17.79 31.98 -50.29
CA GLU A 516 17.35 30.64 -50.69
C GLU A 516 16.32 30.06 -49.71
N MET A 517 16.52 30.31 -48.41
CA MET A 517 15.59 29.88 -47.36
C MET A 517 14.35 30.76 -47.29
N ILE A 518 14.48 32.07 -47.52
CA ILE A 518 13.34 33.01 -47.52
C ILE A 518 12.32 32.61 -48.59
N LYS A 519 12.77 32.30 -49.80
CA LYS A 519 11.90 31.85 -50.89
C LYS A 519 11.07 30.62 -50.50
N CYS A 520 11.69 29.65 -49.83
CA CYS A 520 11.01 28.46 -49.32
C CYS A 520 9.93 28.81 -48.29
N VAL A 521 10.23 29.74 -47.39
CA VAL A 521 9.31 30.22 -46.34
C VAL A 521 8.10 30.95 -46.94
N GLU A 522 8.32 31.84 -47.91
CA GLU A 522 7.26 32.63 -48.57
C GLU A 522 6.29 31.73 -49.34
N MET A 523 6.83 30.79 -50.11
CA MET A 523 6.06 29.82 -50.88
C MET A 523 5.14 28.97 -50.01
N PHE A 524 5.64 28.43 -48.89
CA PHE A 524 4.79 27.69 -47.97
C PHE A 524 3.73 28.59 -47.32
N LYS A 525 4.09 29.84 -47.01
CA LYS A 525 3.15 30.82 -46.44
C LYS A 525 2.01 31.13 -47.41
N ASP A 526 2.28 31.27 -48.70
CA ASP A 526 1.26 31.51 -49.73
C ASP A 526 0.32 30.30 -49.88
N TYR A 527 0.89 29.09 -49.94
CA TYR A 527 0.11 27.85 -49.90
C TYR A 527 -0.80 27.80 -48.67
N TYR A 528 -0.26 28.02 -47.48
CA TYR A 528 -1.02 27.89 -46.24
C TYR A 528 -2.11 28.96 -46.12
N ASN A 529 -1.83 30.21 -46.50
CA ASN A 529 -2.81 31.29 -46.53
C ASN A 529 -3.95 31.04 -47.52
N SER A 530 -3.68 30.34 -48.64
CA SER A 530 -4.72 29.96 -49.60
C SER A 530 -5.75 28.99 -49.00
N LYS A 531 -5.31 28.12 -48.08
CA LYS A 531 -6.14 27.11 -47.42
C LYS A 531 -6.77 27.61 -46.12
N GLN A 532 -6.05 28.40 -45.34
CA GLN A 532 -6.45 28.77 -43.99
C GLN A 532 -6.26 30.25 -43.71
N LYS A 533 -7.28 31.04 -44.05
CA LYS A 533 -7.26 32.52 -43.94
C LYS A 533 -7.40 33.05 -42.50
N SER A 534 -7.88 32.23 -41.57
CA SER A 534 -8.14 32.62 -40.17
C SER A 534 -6.97 32.38 -39.22
N ARG A 535 -5.87 31.77 -39.69
CA ARG A 535 -4.72 31.40 -38.84
C ARG A 535 -3.47 32.15 -39.27
N ARG A 536 -2.59 32.40 -38.31
CA ARG A 536 -1.27 33.02 -38.53
C ARG A 536 -0.17 32.00 -38.24
N LEU A 537 0.81 31.92 -39.14
CA LEU A 537 2.01 31.10 -38.97
C LEU A 537 3.13 31.89 -38.27
N THR A 538 3.85 31.21 -37.39
CA THR A 538 5.10 31.69 -36.77
C THR A 538 6.16 30.61 -36.97
N TRP A 539 7.28 30.96 -37.60
CA TRP A 539 8.36 30.01 -37.88
C TRP A 539 9.28 29.81 -36.69
N ILE A 540 9.59 28.55 -36.39
CA ILE A 540 10.47 28.15 -35.27
C ILE A 540 11.77 27.56 -35.84
N TYR A 541 12.68 28.44 -36.27
CA TYR A 541 13.94 28.02 -36.89
C TYR A 541 14.87 27.26 -35.94
N SER A 542 14.75 27.47 -34.64
CA SER A 542 15.52 26.75 -33.61
C SER A 542 15.27 25.23 -33.60
N MET A 543 14.16 24.79 -34.17
CA MET A 543 13.76 23.38 -34.25
C MET A 543 13.92 22.78 -35.65
N GLY A 544 14.44 23.54 -36.61
CA GLY A 544 14.63 23.06 -37.99
C GLY A 544 15.96 22.34 -38.20
N ASN A 545 15.98 21.45 -39.19
CA ASN A 545 17.17 20.78 -39.70
C ASN A 545 17.34 21.04 -41.21
N CYS A 546 18.57 20.99 -41.67
CA CYS A 546 18.91 21.20 -43.08
C CYS A 546 20.02 20.21 -43.48
N ASN A 547 19.94 19.74 -44.72
CA ASN A 547 21.01 18.95 -45.34
C ASN A 547 21.71 19.84 -46.36
N ILE A 548 22.99 20.14 -46.14
CA ILE A 548 23.80 20.98 -47.03
C ILE A 548 24.89 20.12 -47.65
N VAL A 549 25.08 20.21 -48.97
CA VAL A 549 26.23 19.60 -49.63
C VAL A 549 27.39 20.61 -49.64
N ALA A 550 28.37 20.40 -48.78
CA ALA A 550 29.59 21.20 -48.74
C ALA A 550 30.62 20.64 -49.73
N LYS A 551 31.15 21.49 -50.61
CA LYS A 551 32.17 21.12 -51.61
C LYS A 551 33.57 21.44 -51.07
N PHE A 552 34.23 20.43 -50.50
CA PHE A 552 35.63 20.51 -50.08
C PHE A 552 36.57 19.99 -51.18
N ASP A 553 37.86 20.31 -51.10
CA ASP A 553 38.87 19.96 -52.11
C ASP A 553 38.99 18.45 -52.32
N ALA A 554 38.91 17.67 -51.23
CA ALA A 554 39.06 16.22 -51.27
C ALA A 554 37.82 15.52 -51.84
N LYS A 555 36.62 15.89 -51.34
CA LYS A 555 35.33 15.34 -51.79
C LYS A 555 34.16 16.18 -51.27
N PRO A 556 33.01 16.17 -51.97
CA PRO A 556 31.77 16.72 -51.42
C PRO A 556 31.30 15.88 -50.22
N ILE A 557 30.83 16.57 -49.18
CA ILE A 557 30.29 15.96 -47.95
C ILE A 557 28.92 16.56 -47.66
N GLU A 558 27.94 15.70 -47.39
CA GLU A 558 26.61 16.11 -46.95
C GLU A 558 26.62 16.37 -45.43
N LEU A 559 26.31 17.58 -45.03
CA LEU A 559 26.23 18.05 -43.65
C LEU A 559 24.76 18.10 -43.21
N ILE A 560 24.42 17.32 -42.19
CA ILE A 560 23.14 17.44 -41.47
C ILE A 560 23.35 18.42 -40.33
N VAL A 561 22.78 19.61 -40.45
CA VAL A 561 22.97 20.76 -39.57
C VAL A 561 21.62 21.33 -39.14
N THR A 562 21.60 22.16 -38.10
CA THR A 562 20.41 22.94 -37.75
C THR A 562 20.19 24.09 -38.73
N THR A 563 18.98 24.67 -38.76
CA THR A 563 18.69 25.84 -39.61
C THR A 563 19.63 27.01 -39.32
N TYR A 564 20.01 27.23 -38.06
CA TYR A 564 20.96 28.30 -37.71
C TYR A 564 22.39 28.02 -38.16
N GLN A 565 22.87 26.78 -38.03
CA GLN A 565 24.17 26.37 -38.58
C GLN A 565 24.17 26.51 -40.11
N ALA A 566 23.08 26.13 -40.76
CA ALA A 566 22.89 26.26 -42.19
C ALA A 566 22.92 27.72 -42.66
N ALA A 567 22.16 28.60 -42.01
CA ALA A 567 22.15 30.02 -42.30
C ALA A 567 23.56 30.64 -42.18
N MET A 568 24.32 30.24 -41.16
CA MET A 568 25.70 30.68 -40.94
C MET A 568 26.67 30.18 -42.01
N LEU A 569 26.61 28.90 -42.39
CA LEU A 569 27.49 28.35 -43.43
C LEU A 569 27.21 28.96 -44.80
N LEU A 570 25.95 29.29 -45.11
CA LEU A 570 25.58 29.89 -46.39
C LEU A 570 26.15 31.29 -46.60
N LEU A 571 26.46 32.05 -45.53
CA LEU A 571 27.14 33.34 -45.66
C LEU A 571 28.51 33.22 -46.34
N PHE A 572 29.20 32.10 -46.13
CA PHE A 572 30.53 31.87 -46.69
C PHE A 572 30.52 31.56 -48.20
N ASN A 573 29.34 31.39 -48.82
CA ASN A 573 29.24 31.33 -50.28
C ASN A 573 29.48 32.70 -50.93
N GLY A 574 29.26 33.80 -50.19
CA GLY A 574 29.50 35.18 -50.66
C GLY A 574 30.83 35.78 -50.21
N SER A 575 31.45 35.22 -49.16
CA SER A 575 32.69 35.71 -48.56
C SER A 575 33.55 34.55 -48.06
N GLU A 576 34.83 34.50 -48.44
CA GLU A 576 35.75 33.44 -47.98
C GLU A 576 36.12 33.55 -46.49
N ARG A 577 36.08 34.77 -45.95
CA ARG A 577 36.48 35.10 -44.59
C ARG A 577 35.53 36.11 -43.96
N LEU A 578 35.09 35.83 -42.73
CA LEU A 578 34.15 36.66 -41.98
C LEU A 578 34.55 36.76 -40.51
N SER A 579 34.48 37.97 -39.94
CA SER A 579 34.64 38.20 -38.50
C SER A 579 33.39 37.80 -37.71
N TYR A 580 33.56 37.54 -36.40
CA TYR A 580 32.44 37.30 -35.50
C TYR A 580 31.37 38.39 -35.57
N SER A 581 31.78 39.67 -35.54
CA SER A 581 30.87 40.81 -35.59
C SER A 581 30.06 40.86 -36.88
N GLU A 582 30.70 40.57 -38.03
CA GLU A 582 30.00 40.56 -39.32
C GLU A 582 28.93 39.46 -39.37
N ILE A 583 29.25 38.26 -38.85
CA ILE A 583 28.30 37.14 -38.81
C ILE A 583 27.10 37.47 -37.92
N VAL A 584 27.35 38.01 -36.72
CA VAL A 584 26.30 38.40 -35.76
C VAL A 584 25.39 39.47 -36.33
N THR A 585 25.96 40.50 -36.96
CA THR A 585 25.19 41.59 -37.58
C THR A 585 24.40 41.11 -38.79
N GLN A 586 25.00 40.33 -39.69
CA GLN A 586 24.31 39.85 -40.89
C GLN A 586 23.13 38.95 -40.56
N LEU A 587 23.29 38.02 -39.60
CA LEU A 587 22.22 37.08 -39.21
C LEU A 587 21.26 37.66 -38.17
N ASN A 588 21.57 38.79 -37.54
CA ASN A 588 20.83 39.33 -36.40
C ASN A 588 20.64 38.29 -35.27
N MET A 589 21.75 37.66 -34.87
CA MET A 589 21.73 36.53 -33.94
C MET A 589 22.23 36.93 -32.54
N PRO A 590 21.63 36.43 -31.44
CA PRO A 590 22.16 36.65 -30.09
C PRO A 590 23.56 36.04 -29.91
N ASP A 591 24.43 36.71 -29.15
CA ASP A 591 25.81 36.27 -28.90
C ASP A 591 25.90 34.82 -28.37
N ASP A 592 25.04 34.45 -27.43
CA ASP A 592 25.01 33.09 -26.85
C ASP A 592 24.78 32.01 -27.93
N ASP A 593 23.93 32.29 -28.91
CA ASP A 593 23.67 31.36 -30.02
C ASP A 593 24.85 31.38 -31.00
N ALA A 594 25.38 32.56 -31.34
CA ALA A 594 26.50 32.70 -32.27
C ALA A 594 27.76 31.98 -31.77
N VAL A 595 28.14 32.18 -30.51
CA VAL A 595 29.25 31.48 -29.84
C VAL A 595 29.08 29.97 -29.91
N ARG A 596 27.89 29.47 -29.56
CA ARG A 596 27.60 28.04 -29.53
C ARG A 596 27.66 27.41 -30.93
N LEU A 597 27.13 28.09 -31.94
CA LEU A 597 27.12 27.63 -33.33
C LEU A 597 28.53 27.65 -33.92
N LEU A 598 29.27 28.76 -33.76
CA LEU A 598 30.65 28.88 -34.25
C LEU A 598 31.57 27.86 -33.59
N HIS A 599 31.40 27.61 -32.29
CA HIS A 599 32.13 26.56 -31.59
C HIS A 599 31.84 25.18 -32.21
N SER A 600 30.58 24.89 -32.55
CA SER A 600 30.18 23.61 -33.17
C SER A 600 30.78 23.39 -34.56
N LEU A 601 31.07 24.48 -35.30
CA LEU A 601 31.56 24.45 -36.67
C LEU A 601 33.09 24.60 -36.79
N SER A 602 33.76 25.15 -35.77
CA SER A 602 35.20 25.46 -35.84
C SER A 602 36.07 24.79 -34.77
N CYS A 603 35.56 24.62 -33.54
CA CYS A 603 36.35 24.13 -32.40
C CYS A 603 36.04 22.67 -32.04
N ALA A 604 34.82 22.22 -32.32
CA ALA A 604 34.33 20.89 -31.95
C ALA A 604 34.87 19.77 -32.87
N LYS A 605 34.17 18.63 -32.91
CA LYS A 605 34.57 17.41 -33.64
C LYS A 605 34.84 17.68 -35.13
N TYR A 606 33.95 18.43 -35.80
CA TYR A 606 34.04 18.70 -37.23
C TYR A 606 34.45 20.16 -37.45
N LYS A 607 35.74 20.37 -37.76
CA LYS A 607 36.33 21.69 -38.02
C LYS A 607 36.07 22.12 -39.46
N ILE A 608 34.80 22.42 -39.74
CA ILE A 608 34.30 22.88 -41.04
C ILE A 608 34.82 24.30 -41.34
N LEU A 609 34.97 25.12 -40.29
CA LEU A 609 35.55 26.45 -40.35
C LEU A 609 36.91 26.46 -39.64
N ASN A 610 37.92 27.12 -40.20
CA ASN A 610 39.13 27.48 -39.47
C ASN A 610 38.87 28.76 -38.68
N LYS A 611 39.39 28.82 -37.45
CA LYS A 611 39.30 29.98 -36.57
C LYS A 611 40.67 30.62 -36.38
N VAL A 612 40.72 31.95 -36.45
CA VAL A 612 41.90 32.76 -36.17
C VAL A 612 41.59 33.74 -35.03
N PRO A 613 42.27 33.66 -33.87
CA PRO A 613 43.32 32.70 -33.49
C PRO A 613 42.79 31.27 -33.22
N SER A 614 43.62 30.27 -33.49
CA SER A 614 43.29 28.85 -33.33
C SER A 614 43.35 28.40 -31.86
N ASN A 615 42.32 28.74 -31.08
CA ASN A 615 42.10 28.23 -29.72
C ASN A 615 40.69 27.56 -29.61
N GLN A 616 40.36 27.02 -28.44
CA GLN A 616 39.09 26.28 -28.23
C GLN A 616 37.91 27.15 -27.78
N THR A 617 38.08 28.46 -27.65
CA THR A 617 37.03 29.38 -27.18
C THR A 617 36.63 30.35 -28.29
N ILE A 618 35.36 30.74 -28.33
CA ILE A 618 34.90 31.77 -29.27
C ILE A 618 34.92 33.13 -28.58
N SER A 619 35.47 34.13 -29.26
CA SER A 619 35.61 35.51 -28.82
C SER A 619 35.08 36.46 -29.90
N PRO A 620 34.53 37.63 -29.52
CA PRO A 620 34.04 38.61 -30.49
C PRO A 620 35.08 39.18 -31.46
N LYS A 621 36.37 38.95 -31.22
CA LYS A 621 37.48 39.37 -32.09
C LYS A 621 37.94 38.30 -33.08
N ASP A 622 37.32 37.12 -33.04
CA ASP A 622 37.71 35.99 -33.87
C ASP A 622 37.29 36.18 -35.33
N VAL A 623 38.07 35.59 -36.22
CA VAL A 623 37.78 35.53 -37.66
C VAL A 623 37.71 34.08 -38.10
N PHE A 624 36.75 33.80 -38.98
CA PHE A 624 36.43 32.47 -39.48
C PHE A 624 36.60 32.41 -40.99
N GLU A 625 37.09 31.27 -41.49
CA GLU A 625 37.24 30.98 -42.91
C GLU A 625 36.84 29.52 -43.19
N ILE A 626 36.43 29.20 -44.42
CA ILE A 626 36.10 27.82 -44.79
C ILE A 626 37.36 26.94 -44.78
N ASN A 627 37.28 25.78 -44.12
CA ASN A 627 38.35 24.79 -44.17
C ASN A 627 38.23 23.94 -45.44
N HIS A 628 38.75 24.42 -46.58
CA HIS A 628 38.72 23.71 -47.86
C HIS A 628 39.35 22.31 -47.83
N LYS A 629 40.30 22.08 -46.91
CA LYS A 629 41.01 20.81 -46.72
C LYS A 629 40.28 19.82 -45.80
N PHE A 630 39.11 20.17 -45.27
CA PHE A 630 38.34 19.29 -44.40
C PHE A 630 37.94 17.99 -45.13
N THR A 631 38.08 16.85 -44.45
CA THR A 631 37.65 15.55 -44.93
C THR A 631 37.24 14.64 -43.77
N ASP A 632 36.30 13.73 -44.02
CA ASP A 632 35.86 12.70 -43.06
C ASP A 632 35.72 11.36 -43.77
N LYS A 633 35.76 10.23 -43.06
CA LYS A 633 35.53 8.90 -43.67
C LYS A 633 34.10 8.81 -44.23
N MET A 634 33.12 9.33 -43.50
CA MET A 634 31.71 9.34 -43.89
C MET A 634 31.43 10.43 -44.93
N ARG A 635 30.60 10.12 -45.93
CA ARG A 635 30.12 11.09 -46.94
C ARG A 635 28.93 11.93 -46.43
N ARG A 636 28.30 11.50 -45.35
CA ARG A 636 27.18 12.17 -44.70
C ARG A 636 27.44 12.25 -43.21
N ILE A 637 27.53 13.46 -42.66
CA ILE A 637 27.85 13.69 -41.25
C ILE A 637 26.82 14.60 -40.60
N LYS A 638 26.42 14.26 -39.38
CA LYS A 638 25.58 15.13 -38.54
C LYS A 638 26.47 15.98 -37.65
N VAL A 639 26.38 17.30 -37.76
CA VAL A 639 27.16 18.23 -36.95
C VAL A 639 26.41 18.46 -35.62
N PRO A 640 26.92 17.97 -34.48
CA PRO A 640 26.22 18.11 -33.22
C PRO A 640 26.35 19.54 -32.69
N LEU A 641 25.28 20.04 -32.07
CA LEU A 641 25.35 21.24 -31.24
C LEU A 641 25.80 20.87 -29.82
N PRO A 642 26.60 21.72 -29.15
CA PRO A 642 26.84 21.60 -27.73
C PRO A 642 25.52 21.51 -26.97
N PRO A 643 25.35 20.60 -26.00
CA PRO A 643 24.11 20.49 -25.23
C PRO A 643 23.87 21.76 -24.42
N THR A 644 22.60 22.11 -24.21
CA THR A 644 22.19 23.23 -23.35
C THR A 644 21.46 22.68 -22.15
N ASP A 645 21.78 23.20 -20.96
CA ASP A 645 21.02 22.88 -19.76
C ASP A 645 19.67 23.62 -19.80
N GLU A 646 18.65 22.91 -20.25
CA GLU A 646 17.29 23.45 -20.31
C GLU A 646 16.47 23.13 -19.06
N LYS A 647 17.06 22.47 -18.04
CA LYS A 647 16.34 22.00 -16.84
C LYS A 647 15.79 23.17 -16.05
N LYS A 648 16.64 24.16 -15.77
CA LYS A 648 16.28 25.37 -15.01
C LYS A 648 15.09 26.10 -15.63
N LYS A 649 15.10 26.24 -16.96
CA LYS A 649 14.02 26.90 -17.70
C LYS A 649 12.69 26.15 -17.55
N VAL A 650 12.69 24.81 -17.63
CA VAL A 650 11.46 24.02 -17.44
C VAL A 650 10.90 24.22 -16.05
N VAL A 651 11.75 24.17 -15.02
CA VAL A 651 11.34 24.39 -13.62
C VAL A 651 10.79 25.81 -13.42
N GLU A 652 11.43 26.83 -14.00
CA GLU A 652 10.95 28.21 -13.94
C GLU A 652 9.59 28.38 -14.61
N ASP A 653 9.39 27.79 -15.78
CA ASP A 653 8.12 27.87 -16.53
C ASP A 653 6.99 27.16 -15.76
N VAL A 654 7.25 25.98 -15.20
CA VAL A 654 6.28 25.27 -14.33
C VAL A 654 5.94 26.11 -13.10
N ASN A 655 6.91 26.74 -12.45
CA ASN A 655 6.66 27.60 -11.31
C ASN A 655 5.83 28.85 -11.65
N LYS A 656 5.92 29.36 -12.89
CA LYS A 656 5.03 30.42 -13.37
C LYS A 656 3.61 29.87 -13.58
N ASP A 657 3.47 28.72 -14.22
CA ASP A 657 2.18 28.07 -14.47
C ASP A 657 1.44 27.69 -13.18
N ARG A 658 2.17 27.29 -12.14
CA ARG A 658 1.62 27.05 -10.79
C ARG A 658 0.95 28.31 -10.21
N ARG A 659 1.49 29.51 -10.45
CA ARG A 659 0.89 30.78 -9.97
C ARG A 659 -0.46 31.02 -10.62
N PHE A 660 -0.56 30.84 -11.94
CA PHE A 660 -1.82 30.99 -12.66
C PHE A 660 -2.83 29.91 -12.27
N SER A 661 -2.37 28.69 -12.01
CA SER A 661 -3.22 27.59 -11.52
C SER A 661 -3.79 27.89 -10.14
N ILE A 662 -2.98 28.48 -9.25
CA ILE A 662 -3.42 28.94 -7.92
C ILE A 662 -4.47 30.04 -8.06
N ASP A 663 -4.23 31.06 -8.90
CA ASP A 663 -5.20 32.14 -9.12
C ASP A 663 -6.54 31.59 -9.62
N ALA A 664 -6.50 30.74 -10.63
CA ALA A 664 -7.70 30.14 -11.22
C ALA A 664 -8.46 29.28 -10.19
N SER A 665 -7.74 28.55 -9.33
CA SER A 665 -8.33 27.76 -8.24
C SER A 665 -9.05 28.67 -7.23
N ILE A 666 -8.36 29.70 -6.73
CA ILE A 666 -8.92 30.66 -5.77
C ILE A 666 -10.17 31.34 -6.34
N VAL A 667 -10.09 31.85 -7.57
CA VAL A 667 -11.23 32.52 -8.23
C VAL A 667 -12.39 31.55 -8.42
N ARG A 668 -12.15 30.30 -8.80
CA ARG A 668 -13.22 29.29 -8.97
C ARG A 668 -13.92 28.98 -7.64
N ILE A 669 -13.16 28.79 -6.57
CA ILE A 669 -13.70 28.55 -5.22
C ILE A 669 -14.55 29.75 -4.77
N MET A 670 -13.97 30.95 -4.82
CA MET A 670 -14.62 32.17 -4.37
C MET A 670 -15.84 32.54 -5.22
N LYS A 671 -15.81 32.30 -6.53
CA LYS A 671 -16.97 32.48 -7.41
C LYS A 671 -18.15 31.61 -7.02
N SER A 672 -17.88 30.36 -6.60
CA SER A 672 -18.91 29.41 -6.18
C SER A 672 -19.44 29.68 -4.77
N ARG A 673 -18.55 30.07 -3.84
CA ARG A 673 -18.87 30.17 -2.41
C ARG A 673 -19.28 31.56 -1.98
N LYS A 674 -18.89 32.58 -2.76
CA LYS A 674 -19.11 34.02 -2.57
C LYS A 674 -18.42 34.62 -1.34
N VAL A 675 -18.46 33.94 -0.20
CA VAL A 675 -17.81 34.35 1.05
C VAL A 675 -17.09 33.15 1.65
N MET A 676 -15.85 33.34 2.10
CA MET A 676 -15.07 32.26 2.71
C MET A 676 -14.02 32.75 3.69
N VAL A 677 -13.81 32.00 4.77
CA VAL A 677 -12.78 32.26 5.77
C VAL A 677 -11.40 31.83 5.22
N HIS A 678 -10.35 32.59 5.54
CA HIS A 678 -8.99 32.39 5.05
C HIS A 678 -8.50 30.95 5.19
N GLN A 679 -8.65 30.33 6.36
CA GLN A 679 -8.19 28.96 6.59
C GLN A 679 -8.90 27.94 5.69
N GLN A 680 -10.21 28.12 5.47
CA GLN A 680 -11.00 27.25 4.59
C GLN A 680 -10.62 27.45 3.13
N LEU A 681 -10.41 28.70 2.69
CA LEU A 681 -9.99 28.99 1.32
C LEU A 681 -8.61 28.39 1.01
N VAL A 682 -7.67 28.53 1.93
CA VAL A 682 -6.34 27.93 1.79
C VAL A 682 -6.45 26.41 1.75
N ALA A 683 -7.23 25.79 2.64
CA ALA A 683 -7.40 24.33 2.68
C ALA A 683 -8.05 23.78 1.39
N GLU A 684 -9.15 24.39 0.93
CA GLU A 684 -9.83 23.96 -0.30
C GLU A 684 -8.96 24.19 -1.54
N CYS A 685 -8.18 25.28 -1.57
CA CYS A 685 -7.22 25.53 -2.65
C CYS A 685 -6.09 24.48 -2.67
N VAL A 686 -5.55 24.10 -1.50
CA VAL A 686 -4.57 23.02 -1.38
C VAL A 686 -5.16 21.71 -1.88
N GLU A 687 -6.36 21.34 -1.42
CA GLU A 687 -7.03 20.10 -1.80
C GLU A 687 -7.26 19.99 -3.32
N GLN A 688 -7.72 21.06 -3.97
CA GLN A 688 -7.93 21.08 -5.43
C GLN A 688 -6.61 20.92 -6.21
N LEU A 689 -5.53 21.55 -5.75
CA LEU A 689 -4.24 21.58 -6.46
C LEU A 689 -3.35 20.37 -6.17
N SER A 690 -3.49 19.73 -5.00
CA SER A 690 -2.74 18.54 -4.57
C SER A 690 -2.85 17.35 -5.51
N ARG A 691 -3.84 17.34 -6.42
CA ARG A 691 -3.94 16.34 -7.49
C ARG A 691 -2.80 16.44 -8.50
N MET A 692 -2.22 17.62 -8.70
CA MET A 692 -1.21 17.92 -9.73
C MET A 692 0.17 18.28 -9.16
N PHE A 693 0.22 19.05 -8.08
CA PHE A 693 1.47 19.47 -7.44
C PHE A 693 1.21 19.81 -5.97
N ARG A 694 2.27 19.89 -5.16
CA ARG A 694 2.13 20.35 -3.77
C ARG A 694 2.21 21.89 -3.72
N PRO A 695 1.10 22.61 -3.47
CA PRO A 695 1.15 24.07 -3.47
C PRO A 695 1.79 24.60 -2.20
N ASP A 696 2.67 25.60 -2.35
CA ASP A 696 3.23 26.34 -1.21
C ASP A 696 2.18 27.31 -0.66
N ILE A 697 1.81 27.11 0.61
CA ILE A 697 0.88 27.97 1.36
C ILE A 697 1.31 29.45 1.32
N LYS A 698 2.62 29.74 1.34
CA LYS A 698 3.12 31.12 1.24
C LYS A 698 2.81 31.73 -0.12
N ILE A 699 2.88 30.95 -1.19
CA ILE A 699 2.52 31.40 -2.54
C ILE A 699 1.01 31.62 -2.62
N ILE A 700 0.18 30.71 -2.10
CA ILE A 700 -1.29 30.89 -2.05
C ILE A 700 -1.65 32.22 -1.37
N LYS A 701 -1.07 32.49 -0.19
CA LYS A 701 -1.30 33.76 0.53
C LYS A 701 -0.93 34.98 -0.31
N ARG A 702 0.24 34.97 -0.96
CA ARG A 702 0.66 36.06 -1.86
C ARG A 702 -0.29 36.23 -3.04
N ARG A 703 -0.81 35.15 -3.61
CA ARG A 703 -1.78 35.19 -4.72
C ARG A 703 -3.15 35.72 -4.27
N ILE A 704 -3.59 35.45 -3.04
CA ILE A 704 -4.81 36.07 -2.49
C ILE A 704 -4.66 37.58 -2.43
N GLU A 705 -3.54 38.11 -1.92
CA GLU A 705 -3.32 39.57 -1.88
C GLU A 705 -3.26 40.19 -3.29
N ASP A 706 -2.67 39.50 -4.27
CA ASP A 706 -2.66 39.90 -5.69
C ASP A 706 -4.08 39.93 -6.28
N LEU A 707 -4.94 38.97 -5.93
CA LEU A 707 -6.33 38.94 -6.37
C LEU A 707 -7.17 40.03 -5.71
N ILE A 708 -6.85 40.43 -4.48
CA ILE A 708 -7.48 41.58 -3.82
C ILE A 708 -7.09 42.88 -4.51
N SER A 709 -5.80 43.08 -4.80
CA SER A 709 -5.34 44.30 -5.51
C SER A 709 -5.86 44.40 -6.94
N ARG A 710 -6.24 43.27 -7.55
CA ARG A 710 -6.87 43.17 -8.86
C ARG A 710 -8.40 43.16 -8.80
N GLU A 711 -8.99 43.44 -7.64
CA GLU A 711 -10.44 43.56 -7.43
C GLU A 711 -11.25 42.28 -7.74
N TYR A 712 -10.62 41.10 -7.67
CA TYR A 712 -11.36 39.82 -7.73
C TYR A 712 -11.96 39.44 -6.37
N LEU A 713 -11.33 39.90 -5.29
CA LEU A 713 -11.68 39.60 -3.91
C LEU A 713 -11.61 40.88 -3.07
N GLU A 714 -12.39 40.94 -2.00
CA GLU A 714 -12.23 41.94 -0.94
C GLU A 714 -12.19 41.28 0.43
N ARG A 715 -11.63 42.01 1.42
CA ARG A 715 -11.75 41.61 2.83
C ARG A 715 -13.09 42.08 3.36
N ASP A 716 -13.72 41.23 4.15
CA ASP A 716 -14.94 41.58 4.87
C ASP A 716 -14.67 42.75 5.84
N LEU A 717 -15.63 43.66 5.95
CA LEU A 717 -15.53 44.88 6.76
C LEU A 717 -15.53 44.60 8.26
N GLU A 718 -16.15 43.50 8.69
CA GLU A 718 -16.29 43.13 10.11
C GLU A 718 -15.22 42.12 10.53
N THR A 719 -14.74 41.28 9.61
CA THR A 719 -13.76 40.22 9.90
C THR A 719 -12.63 40.16 8.86
N ALA A 720 -11.44 40.63 9.24
CA ALA A 720 -10.26 40.67 8.36
C ALA A 720 -9.78 39.29 7.82
N ASN A 721 -10.27 38.19 8.42
CA ASN A 721 -9.99 36.81 8.03
C ASN A 721 -11.04 36.21 7.07
N THR A 722 -11.99 37.00 6.61
CA THR A 722 -13.05 36.57 5.68
C THR A 722 -12.89 37.33 4.37
N TYR A 723 -13.04 36.63 3.25
CA TYR A 723 -12.98 37.21 1.92
C TYR A 723 -14.34 37.14 1.24
N ARG A 724 -14.67 38.16 0.44
CA ARG A 724 -15.85 38.20 -0.43
C ARG A 724 -15.41 38.26 -1.90
N TYR A 725 -16.18 37.63 -2.78
CA TYR A 725 -15.93 37.64 -4.23
C TYR A 725 -16.63 38.84 -4.88
N LEU A 726 -15.90 39.58 -5.71
CA LEU A 726 -16.37 40.85 -6.30
C LEU A 726 -16.82 40.77 -7.76
N ALA A 727 -16.38 39.75 -8.51
CA ALA A 727 -16.53 39.66 -9.97
C ALA A 727 -17.75 38.86 -10.47
#